data_AF-A0A6G1FDH3-F1
#
_entry.id   AF-A0A6G1FDH3-F1
#
_cell.length_a   1.000
_cell.length_b   1.000
_cell.length_c   1.000
_cell.angle_alpha   90.00
_cell.angle_beta   90.00
_cell.angle_gamma   90.00
#
_symmetry.space_group_name_H-M   'P 1'
#
loop_
_entity.id
_entity.type
_entity.pdbx_description
1 polymer ?
#
loop_
_entity_poly.entity_id
_entity_poly.type
_entity_poly.pdbx_seq_one_letter_code
_entity_poly.pdbx_strand_id
1 'polypeptide(L)'
;MSRSGEPSPAVRLLHGDVDLTIHEARGLPNMDFLSTLLRRVCLRPLARPGPRRSVPGDDDDDRHQPHGHHILPTSDPYAAVVVAGNTLARTHVVRNSEEPKWSTRVLIHLAHEASGLVFHVKDADPFGSDIIGTAVLPAAELILSTADNPVSVWLPLLRPDGHGTPKPNSAIRISASFVPAGKQHYTDHTGGVPAYFPARRGCDVKLYQDAHVEDGELAVVRRRGVFEPGRCWEDMCLAVLGAQHLVYVAGWSVNTKIRLLREAMSPQMVAKAAEVRRVGDVAVESMTLGELLKYKSQEGVRVCLLVWDDKTSHDNFFLKIGGVMQTHDEETKKFFKHSSVICVLSPRYPSGKLSMAKQKIVGTLYTHHQKCLLVDTPASETTRRITAFLGGLDLAAGRYDTPAHRLFDDLNTVFAGDVYNPAFPGEAASGPRQPWHDMHCRVDGPAAYDVLKNFEQRWRKATKLFSRAKAKSHWKDDSLLKLERISWILSPSNSGTGTGDDHRLYALHEDDPECWHAQVFRSVDSGSVKGFPRCWQTKKMEEKHLLCDRNLAVEQSIHTAYVRAIRSAKRFIYIENQYFIGSSYAWPSYKHQGAGNLVPMEIALKVASKISAGERFAVYIVIPMWPEGTPSSGPVQEILFWQRQTMQMMYEVIAAAIRDAGLDGTAHPRDYLNFYCLGKREATHRSPGDHPDGGTSSADAALARRHRRFMVYVHSKGMIVDDEYVIVGSANINQRSLAGSRDTEIAVGAYQPNLHAPDDGQVYGYRMSLWEEHLGSLEWPEVEMPESPECVRLINAIAEENWLRYTDEDDVVPLQGHLIKYPVAVDADGKISALGAGKDWFPDVGGKILGSTNNYLDYLTL
;
A
#
# COMPACT_ATOMS: atom_id res chain seq x y z
N MET A 1 10.47 -0.70 -50.87
CA MET A 1 10.68 -2.17 -50.73
C MET A 1 10.84 -2.47 -49.26
N SER A 2 9.97 -3.30 -48.69
CA SER A 2 10.06 -3.78 -47.32
C SER A 2 11.10 -4.90 -47.20
N ARG A 3 11.81 -4.99 -46.07
CA ARG A 3 12.57 -6.20 -45.70
C ARG A 3 11.63 -7.22 -45.06
N SER A 4 10.84 -7.90 -45.88
CA SER A 4 10.14 -9.12 -45.47
C SER A 4 11.14 -10.28 -45.40
N GLY A 5 11.49 -10.75 -44.20
CA GLY A 5 12.40 -11.90 -44.06
C GLY A 5 12.96 -12.16 -42.65
N GLU A 6 13.03 -11.15 -41.77
CA GLU A 6 13.35 -11.38 -40.37
C GLU A 6 12.10 -11.93 -39.64
N PRO A 7 12.20 -13.06 -38.91
CA PRO A 7 11.08 -13.57 -38.13
C PRO A 7 10.75 -12.61 -36.98
N SER A 8 9.47 -12.51 -36.62
CA SER A 8 9.06 -11.73 -35.45
C SER A 8 9.79 -12.26 -34.20
N PRO A 9 10.41 -11.40 -33.38
CA PRO A 9 11.25 -11.85 -32.28
C PRO A 9 10.39 -12.59 -31.24
N ALA A 10 10.71 -13.87 -31.04
CA ALA A 10 9.87 -14.80 -30.28
C ALA A 10 9.61 -14.30 -28.86
N VAL A 11 8.32 -14.17 -28.52
CA VAL A 11 7.85 -13.85 -27.17
C VAL A 11 8.16 -15.02 -26.23
N ARG A 12 8.59 -14.71 -25.01
CA ARG A 12 8.87 -15.68 -23.94
C ARG A 12 8.38 -15.14 -22.60
N LEU A 13 7.97 -16.03 -21.70
CA LEU A 13 7.75 -15.67 -20.31
C LEU A 13 9.11 -15.34 -19.64
N LEU A 14 9.25 -14.09 -19.21
CA LEU A 14 10.33 -13.62 -18.35
C LEU A 14 9.80 -13.57 -16.91
N HIS A 15 10.05 -14.64 -16.15
CA HIS A 15 9.67 -14.76 -14.73
C HIS A 15 10.90 -14.92 -13.83
N GLY A 16 11.19 -13.89 -13.03
CA GLY A 16 12.42 -13.80 -12.24
C GLY A 16 12.85 -12.36 -11.95
N ASP A 17 14.13 -12.18 -11.65
CA ASP A 17 14.76 -10.88 -11.40
C ASP A 17 15.84 -10.58 -12.44
N VAL A 18 15.91 -9.33 -12.91
CA VAL A 18 17.02 -8.80 -13.71
C VAL A 18 17.80 -7.80 -12.87
N ASP A 19 19.11 -8.00 -12.73
CA ASP A 19 20.04 -6.96 -12.29
C ASP A 19 20.56 -6.23 -13.54
N LEU A 20 20.13 -4.97 -13.71
CA LEU A 20 20.35 -4.18 -14.92
C LEU A 20 21.13 -2.91 -14.59
N THR A 21 22.28 -2.74 -15.23
CA THR A 21 23.02 -1.46 -15.24
C THR A 21 22.88 -0.77 -16.59
N ILE A 22 22.32 0.43 -16.59
CA ILE A 22 22.30 1.35 -17.73
C ILE A 22 23.47 2.32 -17.57
N HIS A 23 24.51 2.15 -18.39
CA HIS A 23 25.78 2.87 -18.23
C HIS A 23 25.72 4.26 -18.86
N GLU A 24 25.57 4.31 -20.18
CA GLU A 24 25.78 5.50 -21.00
C GLU A 24 25.09 5.35 -22.36
N ALA A 25 24.83 6.45 -23.06
CA ALA A 25 24.52 6.45 -24.48
C ALA A 25 25.46 7.41 -25.21
N ARG A 26 25.60 7.24 -26.53
CA ARG A 26 26.48 8.04 -27.38
C ARG A 26 25.78 8.48 -28.66
N GLY A 27 26.26 9.55 -29.27
CA GLY A 27 25.85 9.99 -30.59
C GLY A 27 24.35 10.30 -30.71
N LEU A 28 23.72 10.81 -29.64
CA LEU A 28 22.31 11.24 -29.69
C LEU A 28 22.18 12.50 -30.56
N PRO A 29 21.03 12.75 -31.22
CA PRO A 29 20.71 14.03 -31.84
C PRO A 29 20.33 15.10 -30.80
N ASN A 30 20.69 16.35 -31.07
CA ASN A 30 20.09 17.53 -30.45
C ASN A 30 18.62 17.70 -30.89
N MET A 31 17.68 17.49 -29.98
CA MET A 31 16.24 17.71 -30.21
C MET A 31 15.81 19.14 -29.82
N ASP A 32 16.43 19.72 -28.79
CA ASP A 32 16.11 21.04 -28.23
C ASP A 32 16.31 22.21 -29.23
N PHE A 33 17.03 21.97 -30.33
CA PHE A 33 17.10 22.88 -31.49
C PHE A 33 15.73 23.12 -32.15
N LEU A 34 14.87 22.10 -32.25
CA LEU A 34 13.51 22.22 -32.78
C LEU A 34 12.58 22.95 -31.79
N SER A 35 12.68 22.64 -30.49
CA SER A 35 11.99 23.34 -29.41
C SER A 35 12.31 24.84 -29.44
N THR A 36 13.58 25.18 -29.62
CA THR A 36 14.10 26.55 -29.67
C THR A 36 13.66 27.28 -30.94
N LEU A 37 13.58 26.59 -32.09
CA LEU A 37 13.07 27.16 -33.34
C LEU A 37 11.58 27.52 -33.21
N LEU A 38 10.76 26.61 -32.66
CA LEU A 38 9.34 26.86 -32.41
C LEU A 38 9.13 28.04 -31.44
N ARG A 39 9.89 28.12 -30.34
CA ARG A 39 9.88 29.30 -29.44
C ARG A 39 10.18 30.60 -30.19
N ARG A 40 11.17 30.62 -31.09
CA ARG A 40 11.54 31.81 -31.88
C ARG A 40 10.48 32.23 -32.92
N VAL A 41 9.58 31.33 -33.32
CA VAL A 41 8.46 31.63 -34.22
C VAL A 41 7.24 32.11 -33.41
N CYS A 42 6.86 31.38 -32.36
CA CYS A 42 5.63 31.64 -31.61
C CYS A 42 5.71 32.81 -30.60
N LEU A 43 6.91 33.24 -30.20
CA LEU A 43 7.11 34.28 -29.17
C LEU A 43 7.74 35.58 -29.71
N ARG A 44 7.56 35.90 -31.00
CA ARG A 44 7.91 37.24 -31.52
C ARG A 44 6.95 38.29 -30.95
N PRO A 45 7.42 39.31 -30.21
CA PRO A 45 6.58 40.47 -29.88
C PRO A 45 6.27 41.27 -31.14
N LEU A 46 5.03 41.75 -31.28
CA LEU A 46 4.69 42.76 -32.28
C LEU A 46 5.36 44.09 -31.90
N ALA A 47 6.50 44.38 -32.53
CA ALA A 47 7.28 45.58 -32.25
C ALA A 47 6.52 46.86 -32.67
N ARG A 48 5.99 47.60 -31.68
CA ARG A 48 5.59 49.00 -31.86
C ARG A 48 6.81 49.91 -31.67
N PRO A 49 7.08 50.87 -32.57
CA PRO A 49 8.16 51.83 -32.37
C PRO A 49 7.76 52.88 -31.32
N GLY A 50 8.49 52.91 -30.20
CA GLY A 50 8.47 54.00 -29.23
C GLY A 50 9.64 54.97 -29.46
N PRO A 51 9.49 56.29 -29.23
CA PRO A 51 10.53 57.27 -29.54
C PRO A 51 11.72 57.21 -28.58
N ARG A 52 12.90 57.59 -29.09
CA ARG A 52 14.14 57.72 -28.30
C ARG A 52 14.01 58.82 -27.25
N ARG A 53 14.47 58.54 -26.03
CA ARG A 53 14.96 59.53 -25.04
C ARG A 53 16.26 59.02 -24.42
N SER A 54 17.02 59.93 -23.80
CA SER A 54 18.47 59.79 -23.66
C SER A 54 19.00 60.31 -22.32
N VAL A 55 19.80 59.47 -21.62
CA VAL A 55 21.05 59.82 -20.90
C VAL A 55 20.91 60.73 -19.64
N PRO A 56 21.74 60.61 -18.58
CA PRO A 56 22.55 59.49 -18.02
C PRO A 56 22.17 59.19 -16.54
N GLY A 57 23.00 58.44 -15.79
CA GLY A 57 23.19 58.68 -14.34
C GLY A 57 23.29 57.46 -13.41
N ASP A 58 24.54 57.17 -12.98
CA ASP A 58 24.97 56.69 -11.66
C ASP A 58 24.83 55.19 -11.26
N ASP A 59 25.99 54.52 -11.24
CA ASP A 59 26.67 53.80 -10.12
C ASP A 59 25.83 53.04 -9.06
N ASP A 60 26.11 51.79 -8.65
CA ASP A 60 27.03 50.73 -9.17
C ASP A 60 26.40 49.32 -8.88
N ASP A 61 27.01 48.15 -8.57
CA ASP A 61 28.34 47.69 -8.11
C ASP A 61 28.64 46.26 -8.65
N ASP A 62 29.91 45.85 -8.55
CA ASP A 62 30.59 44.57 -8.90
C ASP A 62 29.73 43.35 -9.31
N ARG A 63 29.92 42.93 -10.57
CA ARG A 63 29.96 41.50 -10.94
C ARG A 63 31.06 41.19 -11.94
N HIS A 64 32.19 40.70 -11.44
CA HIS A 64 33.17 39.96 -12.22
C HIS A 64 32.51 38.77 -12.99
N GLN A 65 32.29 38.93 -14.29
CA GLN A 65 31.93 37.83 -15.20
C GLN A 65 33.20 37.20 -15.79
N PRO A 66 33.46 35.90 -15.58
CA PRO A 66 34.27 35.13 -16.51
C PRO A 66 33.51 35.00 -17.84
N HIS A 67 34.20 35.12 -18.98
CA HIS A 67 33.59 34.91 -20.30
C HIS A 67 33.17 33.44 -20.50
N GLY A 68 31.96 33.10 -20.09
CA GLY A 68 31.37 31.78 -20.29
C GLY A 68 30.90 31.59 -21.73
N HIS A 69 31.36 30.53 -22.39
CA HIS A 69 30.90 30.16 -23.73
C HIS A 69 29.37 30.00 -23.77
N HIS A 70 28.74 30.50 -24.84
CA HIS A 70 27.35 30.19 -25.16
C HIS A 70 27.22 28.70 -25.56
N ILE A 71 27.00 27.84 -24.57
CA ILE A 71 26.54 26.46 -24.80
C ILE A 71 25.17 26.56 -25.49
N LEU A 72 25.10 26.10 -26.74
CA LEU A 72 23.83 25.91 -27.44
C LEU A 72 23.01 24.86 -26.68
N PRO A 73 21.70 25.08 -26.46
CA PRO A 73 20.84 24.06 -25.88
C PRO A 73 20.95 22.76 -26.67
N THR A 74 21.14 21.67 -25.94
CA THR A 74 21.15 20.29 -26.43
C THR A 74 20.25 19.47 -25.52
N SER A 75 19.83 18.31 -26.00
CA SER A 75 18.90 17.40 -25.32
C SER A 75 19.24 17.18 -23.84
N ASP A 76 18.22 17.04 -22.99
CA ASP A 76 18.28 16.64 -21.57
C ASP A 76 17.88 15.13 -21.47
N PRO A 77 18.71 14.16 -21.94
CA PRO A 77 18.26 12.78 -22.14
C PRO A 77 18.14 11.92 -20.87
N TYR A 78 17.23 10.96 -20.94
CA TYR A 78 17.11 9.82 -20.03
C TYR A 78 16.72 8.53 -20.78
N ALA A 79 16.91 7.38 -20.15
CA ALA A 79 16.46 6.09 -20.65
C ALA A 79 15.33 5.52 -19.77
N ALA A 80 14.40 4.81 -20.39
CA ALA A 80 13.30 4.10 -19.73
C ALA A 80 13.25 2.65 -20.19
N VAL A 81 13.21 1.72 -19.24
CA VAL A 81 13.10 0.27 -19.48
C VAL A 81 11.62 -0.09 -19.58
N VAL A 82 11.24 -0.71 -20.68
CA VAL A 82 9.86 -1.06 -21.02
C VAL A 82 9.74 -2.55 -21.33
N VAL A 83 8.75 -3.20 -20.74
CA VAL A 83 8.42 -4.63 -20.94
C VAL A 83 6.90 -4.75 -21.02
N ALA A 84 6.37 -5.49 -22.00
CA ALA A 84 4.92 -5.59 -22.27
C ALA A 84 4.17 -4.23 -22.34
N GLY A 85 4.86 -3.16 -22.75
CA GLY A 85 4.36 -1.78 -22.78
C GLY A 85 4.51 -0.98 -21.47
N ASN A 86 4.71 -1.65 -20.33
CA ASN A 86 4.90 -0.99 -19.03
C ASN A 86 6.32 -0.48 -18.84
N THR A 87 6.47 0.76 -18.34
CA THR A 87 7.79 1.24 -17.87
C THR A 87 8.09 0.69 -16.49
N LEU A 88 9.15 -0.10 -16.35
CA LEU A 88 9.56 -0.71 -15.07
C LEU A 88 10.65 0.09 -14.35
N ALA A 89 11.53 0.76 -15.09
CA ALA A 89 12.59 1.61 -14.53
C ALA A 89 12.92 2.80 -15.42
N ARG A 90 13.52 3.86 -14.86
CA ARG A 90 14.04 5.02 -15.59
C ARG A 90 15.41 5.43 -15.03
N THR A 91 16.29 5.97 -15.88
CA THR A 91 17.49 6.67 -15.40
C THR A 91 17.14 8.07 -14.90
N HIS A 92 18.12 8.77 -14.32
CA HIS A 92 18.00 10.20 -14.08
C HIS A 92 18.20 10.99 -15.38
N VAL A 93 17.60 12.19 -15.46
CA VAL A 93 17.82 13.12 -16.58
C VAL A 93 19.23 13.71 -16.47
N VAL A 94 20.07 13.43 -17.46
CA VAL A 94 21.34 14.14 -17.69
C VAL A 94 21.01 15.38 -18.50
N ARG A 95 21.67 16.51 -18.24
CA ARG A 95 21.34 17.77 -18.93
C ARG A 95 22.31 18.10 -20.04
N ASN A 96 21.78 18.62 -21.14
CA ASN A 96 22.52 19.21 -22.25
C ASN A 96 23.67 18.31 -22.71
N SER A 97 23.33 17.11 -23.19
CA SER A 97 24.30 16.07 -23.53
C SER A 97 23.83 15.18 -24.69
N GLU A 98 24.66 15.09 -25.74
CA GLU A 98 24.51 14.07 -26.80
C GLU A 98 25.17 12.72 -26.42
N GLU A 99 25.90 12.66 -25.29
CA GLU A 99 26.62 11.48 -24.78
C GLU A 99 26.41 11.30 -23.27
N PRO A 100 25.16 11.05 -22.82
CA PRO A 100 24.84 11.00 -21.40
C PRO A 100 25.41 9.77 -20.71
N LYS A 101 25.93 9.97 -19.50
CA LYS A 101 26.39 8.90 -18.61
C LYS A 101 25.48 8.84 -17.39
N TRP A 102 24.77 7.72 -17.24
CA TRP A 102 23.78 7.52 -16.20
C TRP A 102 24.29 6.63 -15.07
N SER A 103 25.13 5.65 -15.35
CA SER A 103 25.67 4.64 -14.40
C SER A 103 24.63 4.20 -13.36
N THR A 104 23.43 3.85 -13.85
CA THR A 104 22.25 3.56 -13.02
C THR A 104 22.01 2.05 -13.01
N ARG A 105 22.25 1.42 -11.85
CA ARG A 105 21.91 0.02 -11.59
C ARG A 105 20.54 -0.09 -10.93
N VAL A 106 19.73 -1.04 -11.35
CA VAL A 106 18.38 -1.32 -10.84
C VAL A 106 18.11 -2.83 -10.84
N LEU A 107 17.48 -3.32 -9.77
CA LEU A 107 16.86 -4.64 -9.73
C LEU A 107 15.44 -4.50 -10.30
N ILE A 108 15.09 -5.32 -11.30
CA ILE A 108 13.77 -5.33 -11.94
C ILE A 108 13.15 -6.71 -11.80
N HIS A 109 12.03 -6.80 -11.08
CA HIS A 109 11.19 -7.98 -11.04
C HIS A 109 10.42 -8.11 -12.37
N LEU A 110 10.38 -9.30 -12.95
CA LEU A 110 9.62 -9.63 -14.15
C LEU A 110 8.68 -10.81 -13.91
N ALA A 111 7.47 -10.68 -14.45
CA ALA A 111 6.47 -11.74 -14.61
C ALA A 111 5.73 -11.55 -15.96
N HIS A 112 6.49 -11.28 -17.02
CA HIS A 112 5.96 -10.73 -18.27
C HIS A 112 6.23 -11.64 -19.46
N GLU A 113 5.24 -11.84 -20.33
CA GLU A 113 5.50 -12.27 -21.71
C GLU A 113 6.10 -11.11 -22.51
N ALA A 114 7.32 -11.29 -23.04
CA ALA A 114 7.98 -10.30 -23.87
C ALA A 114 8.98 -10.92 -24.84
N SER A 115 9.27 -10.21 -25.94
CA SER A 115 10.35 -10.53 -26.87
C SER A 115 11.73 -10.04 -26.39
N GLY A 116 11.78 -9.23 -25.33
CA GLY A 116 13.01 -8.69 -24.74
C GLY A 116 12.76 -7.50 -23.81
N LEU A 117 13.85 -6.90 -23.31
CA LEU A 117 13.81 -5.60 -22.61
C LEU A 117 13.92 -4.48 -23.65
N VAL A 118 12.96 -3.57 -23.67
CA VAL A 118 12.95 -2.42 -24.59
C VAL A 118 13.48 -1.18 -23.86
N PHE A 119 14.43 -0.48 -24.47
CA PHE A 119 15.06 0.72 -23.91
C PHE A 119 14.65 1.94 -24.74
N HIS A 120 13.72 2.74 -24.21
CA HIS A 120 13.35 4.02 -24.80
C HIS A 120 14.27 5.12 -24.29
N VAL A 121 15.18 5.61 -25.13
CA VAL A 121 15.93 6.85 -24.87
C VAL A 121 15.08 8.04 -25.31
N LYS A 122 14.93 9.02 -24.42
CA LYS A 122 14.00 10.14 -24.55
C LYS A 122 14.63 11.46 -24.13
N ASP A 123 14.16 12.56 -24.69
CA ASP A 123 14.42 13.91 -24.18
C ASP A 123 13.40 14.30 -23.08
N ALA A 124 13.72 15.31 -22.26
CA ALA A 124 13.00 15.66 -21.03
C ALA A 124 12.43 17.10 -21.05
N ASP A 125 11.63 17.42 -22.06
CA ASP A 125 10.98 18.72 -22.24
C ASP A 125 10.06 19.18 -21.09
N PRO A 126 9.85 20.49 -20.92
CA PRO A 126 8.85 21.03 -19.98
C PRO A 126 7.39 20.65 -20.30
N PHE A 127 7.10 20.19 -21.53
CA PHE A 127 5.76 19.93 -22.03
C PHE A 127 5.48 18.46 -22.40
N GLY A 128 6.52 17.64 -22.58
CA GLY A 128 6.43 16.26 -23.07
C GLY A 128 7.72 15.48 -22.81
N SER A 129 7.94 14.40 -23.55
CA SER A 129 9.21 13.66 -23.56
C SER A 129 9.35 12.91 -24.88
N ASP A 130 10.03 13.53 -25.85
CA ASP A 130 10.12 12.99 -27.20
C ASP A 130 11.07 11.79 -27.26
N ILE A 131 10.75 10.80 -28.10
CA ILE A 131 11.55 9.58 -28.23
C ILE A 131 12.73 9.84 -29.17
N ILE A 132 13.94 9.81 -28.62
CA ILE A 132 15.18 9.93 -29.37
C ILE A 132 15.46 8.62 -30.13
N GLY A 133 15.19 7.47 -29.50
CA GLY A 133 15.27 6.17 -30.14
C GLY A 133 15.02 5.01 -29.19
N THR A 134 14.86 3.82 -29.77
CA THR A 134 14.53 2.57 -29.09
C THR A 134 15.62 1.52 -29.35
N ALA A 135 16.10 0.87 -28.30
CA ALA A 135 16.95 -0.32 -28.39
C ALA A 135 16.24 -1.52 -27.74
N VAL A 136 16.67 -2.75 -28.04
CA VAL A 136 16.10 -3.99 -27.48
C VAL A 136 17.21 -4.95 -27.08
N LEU A 137 17.15 -5.52 -25.88
CA LEU A 137 17.90 -6.72 -25.50
C LEU A 137 16.96 -7.94 -25.65
N PRO A 138 17.19 -8.86 -26.60
CA PRO A 138 16.29 -9.99 -26.83
C PRO A 138 16.14 -10.91 -25.61
N ALA A 139 14.93 -11.44 -25.41
CA ALA A 139 14.63 -12.37 -24.31
C ALA A 139 15.52 -13.62 -24.34
N ALA A 140 15.88 -14.12 -25.53
CA ALA A 140 16.77 -15.26 -25.69
C ALA A 140 18.21 -14.99 -25.19
N GLU A 141 18.71 -13.77 -25.33
CA GLU A 141 20.03 -13.37 -24.79
C GLU A 141 19.96 -13.16 -23.27
N LEU A 142 18.90 -12.49 -22.79
CA LEU A 142 18.69 -12.24 -21.37
C LEU A 142 18.59 -13.54 -20.56
N ILE A 143 17.82 -14.53 -21.02
CA ILE A 143 17.61 -15.81 -20.31
C ILE A 143 18.92 -16.61 -20.17
N LEU A 144 19.90 -16.40 -21.04
CA LEU A 144 21.22 -17.05 -20.99
C LEU A 144 22.25 -16.29 -20.13
N SER A 145 21.93 -15.09 -19.65
CA SER A 145 22.81 -14.28 -18.82
C SER A 145 22.78 -14.71 -17.35
N THR A 146 23.93 -14.72 -16.68
CA THR A 146 24.06 -15.05 -15.24
C THR A 146 24.84 -13.96 -14.50
N ALA A 147 24.96 -14.07 -13.17
CA ALA A 147 25.75 -13.13 -12.39
C ALA A 147 27.25 -13.17 -12.77
N ASP A 148 27.79 -14.36 -13.04
CA ASP A 148 29.18 -14.59 -13.44
C ASP A 148 29.43 -14.29 -14.92
N ASN A 149 28.41 -14.43 -15.77
CA ASN A 149 28.43 -14.14 -17.20
C ASN A 149 27.28 -13.20 -17.60
N PRO A 150 27.33 -11.92 -17.20
CA PRO A 150 26.32 -10.93 -17.56
C PRO A 150 26.48 -10.51 -19.03
N VAL A 151 25.36 -10.33 -19.73
CA VAL A 151 25.38 -9.68 -21.06
C VAL A 151 25.85 -8.25 -20.86
N SER A 152 26.83 -7.80 -21.65
CA SER A 152 27.38 -6.43 -21.59
C SER A 152 27.63 -5.90 -23.00
N VAL A 153 26.72 -5.07 -23.50
CA VAL A 153 26.59 -4.79 -24.95
C VAL A 153 26.24 -3.33 -25.24
N TRP A 154 26.68 -2.85 -26.40
CA TRP A 154 26.19 -1.61 -27.03
C TRP A 154 25.03 -1.95 -27.97
N LEU A 155 23.80 -1.65 -27.55
CA LEU A 155 22.62 -1.83 -28.39
C LEU A 155 22.45 -0.60 -29.31
N PRO A 156 22.29 -0.77 -30.63
CA PRO A 156 21.97 0.35 -31.51
C PRO A 156 20.60 0.89 -31.18
N LEU A 157 20.46 2.23 -31.18
CA LEU A 157 19.15 2.87 -31.09
C LEU A 157 18.52 2.87 -32.48
N LEU A 158 17.20 2.69 -32.57
CA LEU A 158 16.40 2.76 -33.79
C LEU A 158 15.34 3.86 -33.66
N ARG A 159 14.92 4.48 -34.77
CA ARG A 159 13.84 5.48 -34.73
C ARG A 159 12.46 4.82 -34.63
N PRO A 160 11.51 5.40 -33.87
CA PRO A 160 10.17 4.84 -33.68
C PRO A 160 9.25 4.97 -34.92
N ASP A 161 9.65 5.75 -35.93
CA ASP A 161 8.89 5.95 -37.18
C ASP A 161 9.23 4.93 -38.28
N GLY A 162 10.28 4.10 -38.10
CA GLY A 162 10.80 3.20 -39.13
C GLY A 162 11.44 3.90 -40.33
N HIS A 163 11.48 5.24 -40.37
CA HIS A 163 11.86 6.03 -41.53
C HIS A 163 13.29 6.60 -41.41
N GLY A 164 14.24 5.69 -41.64
CA GLY A 164 15.64 6.02 -41.88
C GLY A 164 16.57 5.69 -40.72
N THR A 165 17.87 5.81 -40.98
CA THR A 165 18.91 5.59 -39.97
C THR A 165 18.87 6.68 -38.90
N PRO A 166 19.12 6.34 -37.62
CA PRO A 166 19.54 7.31 -36.61
C PRO A 166 20.83 8.02 -37.04
N LYS A 167 21.25 9.02 -36.24
CA LYS A 167 22.59 9.63 -36.35
C LYS A 167 23.63 8.48 -36.26
N PRO A 168 24.59 8.36 -37.21
CA PRO A 168 25.50 7.21 -37.22
C PRO A 168 26.19 7.00 -35.87
N ASN A 169 26.23 5.74 -35.44
CA ASN A 169 26.72 5.28 -34.14
C ASN A 169 25.85 5.57 -32.89
N SER A 170 24.62 6.13 -33.03
CA SER A 170 23.65 6.24 -31.91
C SER A 170 23.42 4.87 -31.23
N ALA A 171 23.82 4.75 -29.97
CA ALA A 171 23.73 3.49 -29.23
C ALA A 171 23.63 3.73 -27.73
N ILE A 172 23.07 2.76 -27.00
CA ILE A 172 23.02 2.70 -25.54
C ILE A 172 23.81 1.48 -25.03
N ARG A 173 24.59 1.68 -23.97
CA ARG A 173 25.39 0.64 -23.33
C ARG A 173 24.69 0.13 -22.07
N ILE A 174 24.44 -1.18 -22.03
CA ILE A 174 23.81 -1.86 -20.89
C ILE A 174 24.67 -3.03 -20.43
N SER A 175 24.52 -3.42 -19.17
CA SER A 175 24.87 -4.75 -18.69
C SER A 175 23.69 -5.35 -17.93
N ALA A 176 23.41 -6.62 -18.13
CA ALA A 176 22.29 -7.32 -17.50
C ALA A 176 22.64 -8.77 -17.13
N SER A 177 22.14 -9.23 -15.98
CA SER A 177 22.06 -10.64 -15.61
C SER A 177 20.62 -11.00 -15.22
N PHE A 178 20.21 -12.26 -15.42
CA PHE A 178 18.87 -12.75 -15.09
C PHE A 178 18.93 -13.91 -14.10
N VAL A 179 18.02 -13.91 -13.14
CA VAL A 179 17.83 -15.01 -12.18
C VAL A 179 16.37 -15.46 -12.25
N PRO A 180 16.07 -16.63 -12.84
CA PRO A 180 14.71 -17.18 -12.90
C PRO A 180 14.12 -17.37 -11.51
N ALA A 181 12.82 -17.09 -11.34
CA ALA A 181 12.16 -17.08 -10.02
C ALA A 181 12.38 -18.38 -9.21
N GLY A 182 12.24 -19.54 -9.86
CA GLY A 182 12.46 -20.86 -9.25
C GLY A 182 13.92 -21.23 -8.91
N LYS A 183 14.89 -20.36 -9.19
CA LYS A 183 16.30 -20.52 -8.80
C LYS A 183 16.74 -19.56 -7.69
N GLN A 184 15.80 -18.82 -7.10
CA GLN A 184 16.11 -17.83 -6.07
C GLN A 184 16.04 -18.49 -4.68
N HIS A 185 17.20 -18.75 -4.09
CA HIS A 185 17.32 -19.19 -2.70
C HIS A 185 16.98 -18.05 -1.73
N TYR A 186 15.70 -17.75 -1.58
CA TYR A 186 15.17 -16.84 -0.56
C TYR A 186 15.19 -17.47 0.85
N THR A 187 15.49 -18.76 0.96
CA THR A 187 15.58 -19.56 2.19
C THR A 187 16.71 -19.14 3.12
N ASP A 188 17.69 -18.39 2.63
CA ASP A 188 18.75 -17.84 3.47
C ASP A 188 18.22 -16.53 4.09
N HIS A 189 17.48 -16.68 5.21
CA HIS A 189 16.84 -15.60 5.97
C HIS A 189 17.82 -14.55 6.57
N THR A 190 19.10 -14.61 6.20
CA THR A 190 20.23 -13.84 6.73
C THR A 190 20.33 -12.40 6.21
N GLY A 191 19.71 -12.08 5.07
CA GLY A 191 19.81 -10.77 4.41
C GLY A 191 18.51 -9.97 4.24
N GLY A 192 17.34 -10.60 4.43
CA GLY A 192 16.03 -9.96 4.26
C GLY A 192 15.69 -9.53 2.83
N VAL A 193 14.76 -8.58 2.71
CA VAL A 193 14.31 -8.01 1.43
C VAL A 193 15.11 -6.74 1.09
N PRO A 194 15.57 -6.53 -0.16
CA PRO A 194 16.24 -5.29 -0.58
C PRO A 194 15.31 -4.06 -0.44
N ALA A 195 15.54 -3.25 0.60
CA ALA A 195 14.71 -2.10 0.97
C ALA A 195 15.53 -0.96 1.61
N TYR A 196 14.91 0.20 1.84
CA TYR A 196 15.61 1.34 2.47
C TYR A 196 16.06 1.05 3.91
N PHE A 197 15.23 0.29 4.63
CA PHE A 197 15.49 -0.25 5.97
C PHE A 197 15.86 -1.74 5.87
N PRO A 198 16.88 -2.21 6.62
CA PRO A 198 17.23 -3.63 6.66
C PRO A 198 16.22 -4.42 7.49
N ALA A 199 16.28 -5.75 7.41
CA ALA A 199 15.64 -6.61 8.41
C ALA A 199 16.29 -6.40 9.79
N ARG A 200 15.51 -6.60 10.85
CA ARG A 200 15.87 -6.34 12.25
C ARG A 200 15.62 -7.57 13.12
N ARG A 201 16.62 -7.91 13.92
CA ARG A 201 16.59 -8.99 14.91
C ARG A 201 16.06 -8.51 16.26
N GLY A 202 15.76 -9.43 17.17
CA GLY A 202 15.34 -9.12 18.54
C GLY A 202 14.09 -8.24 18.63
N CYS A 203 13.17 -8.37 17.68
CA CYS A 203 11.89 -7.65 17.69
C CYS A 203 10.84 -8.43 18.51
N ASP A 204 9.78 -7.73 18.87
CA ASP A 204 8.54 -8.26 19.45
C ASP A 204 7.39 -7.72 18.58
N VAL A 205 6.52 -8.60 18.08
CA VAL A 205 5.42 -8.24 17.18
C VAL A 205 4.12 -8.87 17.69
N LYS A 206 3.16 -8.05 18.10
CA LYS A 206 1.80 -8.48 18.43
C LYS A 206 0.90 -8.19 17.23
N LEU A 207 0.24 -9.22 16.71
CA LEU A 207 -0.73 -9.09 15.62
C LEU A 207 -2.12 -8.79 16.19
N TYR A 208 -2.90 -7.99 15.46
CA TYR A 208 -4.25 -7.56 15.84
C TYR A 208 -5.25 -7.90 14.75
N GLN A 209 -6.37 -8.46 15.21
CA GLN A 209 -7.60 -8.71 14.47
C GLN A 209 -8.58 -7.64 14.97
N ASP A 210 -9.08 -6.81 14.05
CA ASP A 210 -9.94 -5.65 14.31
C ASP A 210 -9.40 -4.63 15.34
N ALA A 211 -10.28 -3.74 15.79
CA ALA A 211 -9.96 -2.73 16.80
C ALA A 211 -9.99 -3.29 18.23
N HIS A 212 -10.79 -4.33 18.47
CA HIS A 212 -10.97 -4.96 19.77
C HIS A 212 -11.43 -6.42 19.59
N VAL A 213 -11.09 -7.30 20.53
CA VAL A 213 -11.63 -8.65 20.66
C VAL A 213 -11.94 -8.86 22.13
N GLU A 214 -13.17 -9.30 22.45
CA GLU A 214 -13.62 -9.49 23.83
C GLU A 214 -13.14 -10.83 24.42
N ASP A 215 -13.08 -10.93 25.75
CA ASP A 215 -12.55 -12.10 26.45
C ASP A 215 -13.45 -13.34 26.25
N GLY A 216 -13.06 -14.21 25.32
CA GLY A 216 -13.81 -15.41 24.95
C GLY A 216 -14.81 -15.24 23.80
N GLU A 217 -14.75 -14.12 23.06
CA GLU A 217 -15.46 -13.94 21.78
C GLU A 217 -14.97 -14.91 20.70
N LEU A 218 -13.66 -15.17 20.69
CA LEU A 218 -13.01 -16.24 19.95
C LEU A 218 -12.43 -17.27 20.94
N ALA A 219 -12.35 -18.54 20.55
CA ALA A 219 -11.64 -19.53 21.35
C ALA A 219 -10.13 -19.25 21.28
N VAL A 220 -9.50 -19.09 22.46
CA VAL A 220 -8.03 -19.12 22.54
C VAL A 220 -7.54 -20.39 21.83
N VAL A 221 -6.62 -20.25 20.87
CA VAL A 221 -6.11 -21.34 20.03
C VAL A 221 -5.24 -22.27 20.90
N ARG A 222 -5.92 -23.15 21.63
CA ARG A 222 -5.41 -23.92 22.78
C ARG A 222 -4.54 -25.12 22.43
N ARG A 223 -4.21 -25.34 21.15
CA ARG A 223 -3.02 -26.12 20.81
C ARG A 223 -1.80 -25.32 21.30
N ARG A 224 -1.23 -25.76 22.42
CA ARG A 224 -0.04 -25.19 23.10
C ARG A 224 -0.17 -23.74 23.62
N GLY A 225 -1.20 -22.97 23.23
CA GLY A 225 -1.42 -21.59 23.69
C GLY A 225 -0.73 -20.55 22.81
N VAL A 226 -0.75 -20.78 21.48
CA VAL A 226 0.14 -20.15 20.49
C VAL A 226 -0.24 -18.71 20.12
N PHE A 227 -1.48 -18.27 20.38
CA PHE A 227 -1.93 -16.90 20.09
C PHE A 227 -3.05 -16.45 21.03
N GLU A 228 -2.96 -15.21 21.51
CA GLU A 228 -4.00 -14.50 22.27
C GLU A 228 -4.50 -13.29 21.45
N PRO A 229 -5.78 -13.27 21.02
CA PRO A 229 -6.34 -12.15 20.26
C PRO A 229 -6.16 -10.80 20.95
N GLY A 230 -5.61 -9.82 20.22
CA GLY A 230 -5.19 -8.55 20.79
C GLY A 230 -6.26 -7.46 20.74
N ARG A 231 -6.46 -6.75 21.87
CA ARG A 231 -7.34 -5.59 21.98
C ARG A 231 -6.69 -4.31 21.43
N CYS A 232 -6.57 -4.19 20.11
CA CYS A 232 -5.79 -3.16 19.40
C CYS A 232 -5.93 -1.72 19.96
N TRP A 233 -7.14 -1.17 20.01
CA TRP A 233 -7.37 0.21 20.47
C TRP A 233 -7.23 0.38 21.99
N GLU A 234 -7.39 -0.69 22.77
CA GLU A 234 -7.12 -0.68 24.21
C GLU A 234 -5.61 -0.67 24.48
N ASP A 235 -4.83 -1.50 23.79
CA ASP A 235 -3.35 -1.51 23.85
C ASP A 235 -2.78 -0.14 23.41
N MET A 236 -3.36 0.49 22.37
CA MET A 236 -3.01 1.87 21.98
C MET A 236 -3.34 2.88 23.09
N CYS A 237 -4.51 2.77 23.73
CA CYS A 237 -4.92 3.66 24.82
C CYS A 237 -3.99 3.52 26.03
N LEU A 238 -3.71 2.29 26.46
CA LEU A 238 -2.74 1.93 27.50
C LEU A 238 -1.36 2.53 27.21
N ALA A 239 -0.86 2.37 25.99
CA ALA A 239 0.47 2.86 25.62
C ALA A 239 0.54 4.39 25.54
N VAL A 240 -0.52 5.07 25.07
CA VAL A 240 -0.62 6.54 25.11
C VAL A 240 -0.71 7.07 26.54
N LEU A 241 -1.45 6.40 27.43
CA LEU A 241 -1.50 6.74 28.86
C LEU A 241 -0.16 6.50 29.57
N GLY A 242 0.54 5.42 29.19
CA GLY A 242 1.86 5.07 29.70
C GLY A 242 3.01 5.92 29.16
N ALA A 243 2.82 6.67 28.07
CA ALA A 243 3.85 7.52 27.46
C ALA A 243 4.27 8.68 28.38
N GLN A 244 5.58 8.99 28.38
CA GLN A 244 6.18 10.04 29.23
C GLN A 244 6.89 11.13 28.42
N HIS A 245 7.17 10.92 27.13
CA HIS A 245 8.02 11.80 26.33
C HIS A 245 7.45 12.13 24.94
N LEU A 246 6.87 11.19 24.20
CA LEU A 246 6.31 11.42 22.87
C LEU A 246 5.05 10.57 22.58
N VAL A 247 4.14 11.17 21.80
CA VAL A 247 3.03 10.49 21.13
C VAL A 247 2.94 11.05 19.71
N TYR A 248 3.45 10.31 18.73
CA TYR A 248 3.44 10.72 17.32
C TYR A 248 2.40 9.90 16.56
N VAL A 249 1.51 10.58 15.82
CA VAL A 249 0.43 9.95 15.06
C VAL A 249 0.55 10.35 13.60
N ALA A 250 0.55 9.37 12.70
CA ALA A 250 0.29 9.59 11.28
C ALA A 250 -1.00 8.86 10.90
N GLY A 251 -1.83 9.50 10.08
CA GLY A 251 -3.06 8.89 9.58
C GLY A 251 -3.46 9.52 8.26
N TRP A 252 -4.24 8.76 7.49
CA TRP A 252 -4.98 9.30 6.35
C TRP A 252 -6.14 10.16 6.86
N SER A 253 -6.82 9.70 7.92
CA SER A 253 -7.80 10.48 8.67
C SER A 253 -7.56 10.28 10.17
N VAL A 254 -7.74 11.33 10.95
CA VAL A 254 -7.79 11.26 12.41
C VAL A 254 -9.04 12.01 12.85
N ASN A 255 -9.92 11.36 13.61
CA ASN A 255 -11.12 11.99 14.15
C ASN A 255 -10.97 12.16 15.67
N THR A 256 -10.94 13.41 16.15
CA THR A 256 -10.77 13.70 17.57
C THR A 256 -11.93 13.27 18.47
N LYS A 257 -13.09 12.88 17.92
CA LYS A 257 -14.33 12.61 18.67
C LYS A 257 -14.53 11.13 19.04
N ILE A 258 -13.80 10.20 18.44
CA ILE A 258 -13.94 8.76 18.72
C ILE A 258 -13.45 8.42 20.14
N ARG A 259 -14.02 7.39 20.75
CA ARG A 259 -13.49 6.76 21.99
C ARG A 259 -12.71 5.50 21.62
N LEU A 260 -11.56 5.31 22.28
CA LEU A 260 -10.73 4.10 22.13
C LEU A 260 -11.24 2.91 22.95
N LEU A 261 -11.92 3.20 24.06
CA LEU A 261 -12.51 2.24 24.98
C LEU A 261 -14.02 2.31 24.82
N ARG A 262 -14.67 1.17 24.55
CA ARG A 262 -16.13 1.08 24.37
C ARG A 262 -16.71 -0.13 25.08
N GLU A 263 -16.07 -1.29 24.91
CA GLU A 263 -16.41 -2.54 25.60
C GLU A 263 -15.74 -2.67 26.99
N ALA A 264 -15.93 -3.82 27.63
CA ALA A 264 -15.39 -4.14 28.95
C ALA A 264 -13.85 -4.15 28.96
N MET A 265 -13.26 -3.11 29.56
CA MET A 265 -11.80 -2.95 29.74
C MET A 265 -11.15 -4.16 30.43
N SER A 266 -9.96 -4.55 29.98
CA SER A 266 -9.16 -5.60 30.63
C SER A 266 -8.76 -5.21 32.06
N PRO A 267 -8.35 -6.16 32.93
CA PRO A 267 -7.84 -5.84 34.26
C PRO A 267 -6.69 -4.83 34.27
N GLN A 268 -5.86 -4.80 33.21
CA GLN A 268 -4.75 -3.86 33.06
C GLN A 268 -5.25 -2.43 32.79
N MET A 269 -6.23 -2.28 31.90
CA MET A 269 -6.85 -0.99 31.58
C MET A 269 -7.74 -0.48 32.72
N VAL A 270 -8.47 -1.36 33.43
CA VAL A 270 -9.20 -1.01 34.66
C VAL A 270 -8.23 -0.44 35.72
N ALA A 271 -7.10 -1.10 35.95
CA ALA A 271 -6.08 -0.60 36.87
C ALA A 271 -5.50 0.75 36.42
N LYS A 272 -5.22 0.93 35.12
CA LYS A 272 -4.67 2.18 34.59
C LYS A 272 -5.67 3.33 34.62
N ALA A 273 -6.95 3.08 34.34
CA ALA A 273 -8.02 4.07 34.46
C ALA A 273 -8.20 4.51 35.93
N ALA A 274 -8.15 3.58 36.88
CA ALA A 274 -8.20 3.89 38.31
C ALA A 274 -6.98 4.70 38.79
N GLU A 275 -5.77 4.40 38.29
CA GLU A 275 -4.56 5.17 38.55
C GLU A 275 -4.71 6.62 38.06
N VAL A 276 -5.13 6.81 36.81
CA VAL A 276 -5.29 8.13 36.17
C VAL A 276 -6.40 8.94 36.84
N ARG A 277 -7.56 8.33 37.13
CA ARG A 277 -8.66 9.01 37.83
C ARG A 277 -8.23 9.52 39.20
N ARG A 278 -7.45 8.73 39.96
CA ARG A 278 -6.91 9.12 41.27
C ARG A 278 -5.90 10.28 41.20
N VAL A 279 -5.15 10.42 40.10
CA VAL A 279 -4.09 11.42 39.95
C VAL A 279 -4.59 12.72 39.31
N GLY A 280 -5.51 12.64 38.34
CA GLY A 280 -5.97 13.79 37.56
C GLY A 280 -7.45 14.13 37.66
N ASP A 281 -8.26 13.36 38.39
CA ASP A 281 -9.74 13.42 38.40
C ASP A 281 -10.37 13.24 37.01
N VAL A 282 -9.80 12.33 36.22
CA VAL A 282 -10.16 12.07 34.81
C VAL A 282 -10.82 10.69 34.62
N ALA A 283 -12.01 10.69 34.02
CA ALA A 283 -12.73 9.50 33.58
C ALA A 283 -12.29 9.05 32.18
N VAL A 284 -11.18 8.31 32.10
CA VAL A 284 -10.52 7.88 30.85
C VAL A 284 -11.47 7.14 29.90
N GLU A 285 -12.33 6.28 30.43
CA GLU A 285 -13.34 5.50 29.70
C GLU A 285 -14.36 6.37 28.93
N SER A 286 -14.53 7.63 29.33
CA SER A 286 -15.39 8.61 28.68
C SER A 286 -14.65 9.52 27.68
N MET A 287 -13.31 9.56 27.72
CA MET A 287 -12.53 10.50 26.92
C MET A 287 -12.57 10.17 25.43
N THR A 288 -12.72 11.22 24.63
CA THR A 288 -12.42 11.13 23.20
C THR A 288 -10.90 11.11 22.95
N LEU A 289 -10.47 10.57 21.81
CA LEU A 289 -9.07 10.58 21.38
C LEU A 289 -8.45 11.99 21.42
N GLY A 290 -9.23 13.01 21.06
CA GLY A 290 -8.78 14.40 21.12
C GLY A 290 -8.47 14.87 22.54
N GLU A 291 -9.26 14.45 23.53
CA GLU A 291 -9.08 14.80 24.93
C GLU A 291 -7.92 14.02 25.55
N LEU A 292 -7.79 12.73 25.25
CA LEU A 292 -6.63 11.91 25.62
C LEU A 292 -5.30 12.53 25.13
N LEU A 293 -5.24 12.93 23.86
CA LEU A 293 -4.06 13.56 23.27
C LEU A 293 -3.79 14.96 23.85
N LYS A 294 -4.83 15.72 24.23
CA LYS A 294 -4.66 17.00 24.96
C LYS A 294 -4.12 16.76 26.37
N TYR A 295 -4.69 15.82 27.11
CA TYR A 295 -4.30 15.45 28.47
C TYR A 295 -2.81 15.08 28.54
N LYS A 296 -2.35 14.13 27.72
CA LYS A 296 -0.92 13.77 27.65
C LYS A 296 -0.04 14.97 27.29
N SER A 297 -0.49 15.86 26.41
CA SER A 297 0.28 17.07 26.07
C SER A 297 0.20 18.19 27.12
N GLN A 298 -0.66 18.08 28.13
CA GLN A 298 -0.68 18.94 29.32
C GLN A 298 0.26 18.39 30.40
N GLU A 299 0.43 17.08 30.51
CA GLU A 299 1.48 16.42 31.32
C GLU A 299 2.91 16.67 30.79
N GLY A 300 3.05 17.34 29.63
CA GLY A 300 4.34 17.69 29.03
C GLY A 300 4.83 16.75 27.92
N VAL A 301 4.07 15.69 27.61
CA VAL A 301 4.40 14.74 26.53
C VAL A 301 4.36 15.45 25.17
N ARG A 302 5.36 15.19 24.31
CA ARG A 302 5.44 15.78 22.96
C ARG A 302 4.46 15.08 22.02
N VAL A 303 3.26 15.63 21.89
CA VAL A 303 2.23 15.10 20.99
C VAL A 303 2.30 15.79 19.62
N CYS A 304 2.49 15.01 18.55
CA CYS A 304 2.64 15.50 17.17
C CYS A 304 1.82 14.67 16.18
N LEU A 305 0.91 15.31 15.44
CA LEU A 305 0.04 14.65 14.46
C LEU A 305 0.44 15.06 13.03
N LEU A 306 0.59 14.08 12.14
CA LEU A 306 0.87 14.26 10.72
C LEU A 306 -0.26 13.63 9.87
N VAL A 307 -1.37 14.34 9.80
CA VAL A 307 -2.58 13.94 9.05
C VAL A 307 -2.40 14.31 7.57
N TRP A 308 -3.09 13.62 6.66
CA TRP A 308 -3.23 14.07 5.27
C TRP A 308 -3.99 15.42 5.20
N ASP A 309 -3.81 16.15 4.09
CA ASP A 309 -4.46 17.44 3.78
C ASP A 309 -5.41 17.20 2.61
N ASP A 310 -6.69 16.89 2.90
CA ASP A 310 -7.70 16.76 1.84
C ASP A 310 -8.12 18.17 1.41
N LYS A 311 -7.60 18.60 0.26
CA LYS A 311 -7.88 19.93 -0.30
C LYS A 311 -9.33 20.13 -0.71
N THR A 312 -10.15 19.07 -0.73
CA THR A 312 -11.61 19.18 -0.94
C THR A 312 -12.35 19.54 0.35
N SER A 313 -11.77 19.33 1.53
CA SER A 313 -12.30 19.72 2.86
C SER A 313 -12.15 21.22 3.17
N HIS A 314 -11.64 22.05 2.24
CA HIS A 314 -11.40 23.48 2.46
C HIS A 314 -12.59 24.32 2.00
N ASP A 315 -13.25 25.00 2.95
CA ASP A 315 -14.39 25.92 2.72
C ASP A 315 -14.07 26.98 1.65
N ASN A 316 -14.51 26.76 0.40
CA ASN A 316 -14.40 27.74 -0.68
C ASN A 316 -15.73 28.47 -0.87
N PHE A 317 -15.80 29.72 -0.39
CA PHE A 317 -16.91 30.67 -0.62
C PHE A 317 -18.31 30.14 -0.28
N PHE A 318 -18.66 30.17 1.01
CA PHE A 318 -20.02 30.03 1.56
C PHE A 318 -20.75 28.70 1.35
N LEU A 319 -20.20 27.75 0.58
CA LEU A 319 -20.68 26.38 0.50
C LEU A 319 -19.81 25.46 1.36
N LYS A 320 -20.39 24.91 2.44
CA LYS A 320 -19.81 23.78 3.16
C LYS A 320 -19.91 22.53 2.28
N ILE A 321 -18.81 22.18 1.64
CA ILE A 321 -18.64 20.87 0.99
C ILE A 321 -17.79 20.06 1.97
N GLY A 322 -18.38 19.03 2.58
CA GLY A 322 -17.60 18.04 3.32
C GLY A 322 -16.64 17.34 2.37
N GLY A 323 -15.41 17.05 2.81
CA GLY A 323 -14.37 16.47 1.96
C GLY A 323 -14.88 15.27 1.18
N VAL A 324 -14.57 15.22 -0.12
CA VAL A 324 -15.05 14.18 -1.05
C VAL A 324 -14.59 12.79 -0.60
N MET A 325 -13.51 12.73 0.19
CA MET A 325 -12.94 11.51 0.77
C MET A 325 -13.32 11.29 2.25
N GLN A 326 -14.30 12.02 2.80
CA GLN A 326 -14.83 11.90 4.17
C GLN A 326 -13.80 12.06 5.32
N THR A 327 -12.68 12.75 5.08
CA THR A 327 -11.65 12.99 6.11
C THR A 327 -12.08 14.04 7.14
N HIS A 328 -11.46 13.97 8.33
CA HIS A 328 -11.71 14.87 9.46
C HIS A 328 -10.52 15.81 9.74
N ASP A 329 -9.70 16.10 8.73
CA ASP A 329 -8.37 16.68 8.85
C ASP A 329 -8.37 18.16 9.31
N GLU A 330 -9.12 19.05 8.66
CA GLU A 330 -9.26 20.45 9.13
C GLU A 330 -10.05 20.54 10.45
N GLU A 331 -11.00 19.63 10.74
CA GLU A 331 -11.67 19.58 12.06
C GLU A 331 -10.68 19.25 13.18
N THR A 332 -9.89 18.20 13.01
CA THR A 332 -8.86 17.75 13.96
C THR A 332 -7.78 18.81 14.17
N LYS A 333 -7.30 19.44 13.10
CA LYS A 333 -6.37 20.57 13.15
C LYS A 333 -6.97 21.78 13.90
N LYS A 334 -8.25 22.08 13.69
CA LYS A 334 -8.99 23.15 14.39
C LYS A 334 -9.17 22.83 15.87
N PHE A 335 -9.45 21.57 16.22
CA PHE A 335 -9.62 21.10 17.60
C PHE A 335 -8.33 21.24 18.44
N PHE A 336 -7.16 21.01 17.85
CA PHE A 336 -5.86 21.14 18.54
C PHE A 336 -5.23 22.56 18.48
N LYS A 337 -5.76 23.47 17.66
CA LYS A 337 -5.21 24.82 17.38
C LYS A 337 -4.82 25.66 18.61
N HIS A 338 -5.47 25.45 19.75
CA HIS A 338 -5.27 26.17 21.01
C HIS A 338 -4.74 25.27 22.14
N SER A 339 -3.98 24.23 21.80
CA SER A 339 -3.35 23.29 22.75
C SER A 339 -1.85 23.11 22.45
N SER A 340 -1.13 22.40 23.33
CA SER A 340 0.27 22.02 23.16
C SER A 340 0.49 20.96 22.05
N VAL A 341 -0.57 20.28 21.61
CA VAL A 341 -0.55 19.27 20.55
C VAL A 341 -0.23 19.90 19.19
N ILE A 342 0.84 19.42 18.53
CA ILE A 342 1.29 19.96 17.25
C ILE A 342 0.65 19.17 16.10
N CYS A 343 -0.50 19.62 15.60
CA CYS A 343 -1.10 19.07 14.37
C CYS A 343 -0.54 19.75 13.11
N VAL A 344 -0.13 18.93 12.13
CA VAL A 344 0.37 19.34 10.81
C VAL A 344 -0.40 18.57 9.74
N LEU A 345 -1.12 19.28 8.89
CA LEU A 345 -1.67 18.70 7.66
C LEU A 345 -0.56 18.59 6.60
N SER A 346 -0.49 17.43 5.94
CA SER A 346 0.54 17.08 4.97
C SER A 346 -0.08 16.88 3.58
N PRO A 347 0.04 17.88 2.67
CA PRO A 347 -0.39 17.70 1.29
C PRO A 347 0.57 16.80 0.51
N ARG A 348 0.01 15.78 -0.15
CA ARG A 348 0.71 14.93 -1.10
C ARG A 348 0.93 15.69 -2.42
N TYR A 349 2.15 15.62 -2.96
CA TYR A 349 2.50 16.15 -4.28
C TYR A 349 3.62 15.29 -4.92
N PRO A 350 3.33 14.51 -5.99
CA PRO A 350 4.40 13.94 -6.80
C PRO A 350 5.05 15.05 -7.64
N SER A 351 6.30 15.34 -7.33
CA SER A 351 7.19 16.32 -7.98
C SER A 351 6.86 17.81 -7.81
N GLY A 352 7.80 18.51 -7.17
CA GLY A 352 7.86 19.97 -7.12
C GLY A 352 8.18 20.66 -8.46
N LYS A 353 8.33 19.92 -9.57
CA LYS A 353 8.61 20.46 -10.92
C LYS A 353 7.39 20.55 -11.84
N LEU A 354 6.23 20.00 -11.45
CA LEU A 354 4.98 20.17 -12.21
C LEU A 354 4.52 21.64 -12.15
N SER A 355 3.82 22.12 -13.18
CA SER A 355 3.20 23.45 -13.15
C SER A 355 2.14 23.55 -12.06
N MET A 356 1.86 24.75 -11.52
CA MET A 356 0.90 24.91 -10.41
C MET A 356 -0.49 24.33 -10.73
N ALA A 357 -0.94 24.35 -11.98
CA ALA A 357 -2.17 23.70 -12.42
C ALA A 357 -2.08 22.16 -12.28
N LYS A 358 -1.01 21.53 -12.77
CA LYS A 358 -0.77 20.09 -12.61
C LYS A 358 -0.54 19.72 -11.14
N GLN A 359 0.05 20.59 -10.31
CA GLN A 359 0.20 20.37 -8.86
C GLN A 359 -1.12 20.50 -8.08
N LYS A 360 -2.03 21.38 -8.51
CA LYS A 360 -3.40 21.42 -7.95
C LYS A 360 -4.14 20.13 -8.27
N ILE A 361 -4.20 19.74 -9.55
CA ILE A 361 -4.88 18.51 -9.99
C ILE A 361 -4.28 17.29 -9.29
N VAL A 362 -2.98 17.01 -9.44
CA VAL A 362 -2.39 15.78 -8.89
C VAL A 362 -2.29 15.83 -7.35
N GLY A 363 -2.32 17.04 -6.77
CA GLY A 363 -2.43 17.25 -5.34
C GLY A 363 -3.83 16.99 -4.74
N THR A 364 -4.83 16.59 -5.55
CA THR A 364 -6.11 16.03 -5.10
C THR A 364 -6.32 14.58 -5.55
N LEU A 365 -5.31 13.94 -6.17
CA LEU A 365 -5.42 12.56 -6.68
C LEU A 365 -4.85 11.50 -5.74
N TYR A 366 -3.77 11.84 -5.02
CA TYR A 366 -3.01 10.89 -4.21
C TYR A 366 -2.96 11.35 -2.75
N THR A 367 -2.92 10.39 -1.83
CA THR A 367 -3.03 10.63 -0.39
C THR A 367 -1.73 10.36 0.37
N HIS A 368 -1.73 10.67 1.66
CA HIS A 368 -0.82 10.05 2.62
C HIS A 368 -1.59 8.95 3.38
N HIS A 369 -1.42 7.69 2.98
CA HIS A 369 -2.28 6.61 3.42
C HIS A 369 -1.78 5.83 4.65
N GLN A 370 -0.47 5.97 4.99
CA GLN A 370 0.15 5.45 6.22
C GLN A 370 -0.64 5.77 7.50
N LYS A 371 -1.16 4.73 8.16
CA LYS A 371 -1.67 4.79 9.54
C LYS A 371 -0.60 4.31 10.50
N CYS A 372 -0.29 5.07 11.55
CA CYS A 372 0.73 4.72 12.54
C CYS A 372 0.60 5.54 13.84
N LEU A 373 0.78 4.86 14.98
CA LEU A 373 0.97 5.46 16.30
C LEU A 373 2.38 5.09 16.82
N LEU A 374 3.11 6.06 17.33
CA LEU A 374 4.45 5.90 17.90
C LEU A 374 4.49 6.51 19.29
N VAL A 375 4.94 5.74 20.27
CA VAL A 375 4.94 6.11 21.69
C VAL A 375 6.20 5.62 22.39
N ASP A 376 6.63 6.32 23.43
CA ASP A 376 7.67 5.81 24.32
C ASP A 376 7.07 4.91 25.41
N THR A 377 7.63 3.71 25.61
CA THR A 377 7.13 2.70 26.56
C THR A 377 8.25 2.19 27.47
N PRO A 378 7.96 1.55 28.61
CA PRO A 378 9.00 0.94 29.45
C PRO A 378 9.82 -0.13 28.71
N ALA A 379 11.13 -0.08 28.88
CA ALA A 379 12.08 -1.12 28.48
C ALA A 379 12.73 -1.79 29.70
N SER A 380 12.88 -1.03 30.79
CA SER A 380 13.21 -1.53 32.13
C SER A 380 12.58 -0.61 33.18
N GLU A 381 12.87 -0.82 34.46
CA GLU A 381 12.51 0.11 35.54
C GLU A 381 13.08 1.54 35.34
N THR A 382 14.17 1.68 34.58
CA THR A 382 14.93 2.94 34.46
C THR A 382 15.07 3.45 33.02
N THR A 383 14.71 2.64 32.01
CA THR A 383 14.87 2.97 30.59
C THR A 383 13.58 2.75 29.80
N ARG A 384 13.44 3.51 28.71
CA ARG A 384 12.27 3.49 27.82
C ARG A 384 12.69 3.17 26.38
N ARG A 385 11.82 2.49 25.64
CA ARG A 385 11.97 2.16 24.22
C ARG A 385 10.94 2.91 23.39
N ILE A 386 11.03 2.80 22.07
CA ILE A 386 9.97 3.22 21.16
C ILE A 386 9.16 1.99 20.77
N THR A 387 7.84 2.08 20.94
CA THR A 387 6.86 1.13 20.42
C THR A 387 6.14 1.77 19.24
N ALA A 388 5.92 1.01 18.18
CA ALA A 388 5.15 1.43 17.01
C ALA A 388 3.88 0.57 16.87
N PHE A 389 2.77 1.18 16.46
CA PHE A 389 1.59 0.49 15.94
C PHE A 389 1.40 0.92 14.49
N LEU A 390 1.10 0.00 13.59
CA LEU A 390 0.77 0.27 12.18
C LEU A 390 -0.08 -0.85 11.55
N GLY A 391 -0.82 -0.52 10.49
CA GLY A 391 -1.74 -1.44 9.84
C GLY A 391 -2.75 -0.72 8.95
N GLY A 392 -3.94 -1.29 8.80
CA GLY A 392 -5.05 -0.70 8.05
C GLY A 392 -5.95 0.23 8.85
N LEU A 393 -6.12 0.03 10.17
CA LEU A 393 -6.93 0.92 11.02
C LEU A 393 -6.36 2.36 11.07
N ASP A 394 -7.15 3.33 10.61
CA ASP A 394 -6.99 4.75 10.99
C ASP A 394 -7.66 5.00 12.34
N LEU A 395 -7.16 5.99 13.08
CA LEU A 395 -7.82 6.51 14.28
C LEU A 395 -8.99 7.44 13.90
N ALA A 396 -10.00 6.86 13.24
CA ALA A 396 -11.12 7.56 12.60
C ALA A 396 -12.48 6.91 12.89
N ALA A 397 -13.56 7.55 12.44
CA ALA A 397 -14.93 7.07 12.60
C ALA A 397 -15.20 5.76 11.83
N GLY A 398 -16.05 4.89 12.40
CA GLY A 398 -16.43 3.61 11.80
C GLY A 398 -15.33 2.54 11.78
N ARG A 399 -14.16 2.78 12.38
CA ARG A 399 -13.02 1.84 12.42
C ARG A 399 -12.98 1.00 13.72
N TYR A 400 -13.94 1.17 14.64
CA TYR A 400 -14.07 0.32 15.81
C TYR A 400 -15.04 -0.82 15.53
N ASP A 401 -14.58 -2.05 15.71
CA ASP A 401 -15.38 -3.26 15.62
C ASP A 401 -14.79 -4.38 16.50
N THR A 402 -15.55 -5.47 16.60
CA THR A 402 -15.12 -6.77 17.13
C THR A 402 -15.51 -7.89 16.15
N PRO A 403 -14.87 -9.08 16.20
CA PRO A 403 -15.20 -10.24 15.36
C PRO A 403 -16.69 -10.64 15.30
N ALA A 404 -17.53 -10.21 16.27
CA ALA A 404 -18.97 -10.34 16.20
C ALA A 404 -19.61 -9.60 15.01
N HIS A 405 -19.02 -8.51 14.50
CA HIS A 405 -19.48 -7.69 13.36
C HIS A 405 -20.97 -7.29 13.41
N ARG A 406 -21.41 -6.80 14.57
CA ARG A 406 -22.82 -6.44 14.89
C ARG A 406 -23.39 -5.42 13.88
N LEU A 407 -24.45 -5.74 13.14
CA LEU A 407 -25.11 -4.86 12.17
C LEU A 407 -26.11 -3.88 12.80
N PHE A 408 -26.88 -4.38 13.77
CA PHE A 408 -28.01 -3.65 14.37
C PHE A 408 -28.00 -3.64 15.90
N ASP A 409 -27.27 -4.54 16.53
CA ASP A 409 -27.04 -4.51 17.97
C ASP A 409 -26.07 -3.37 18.35
N ASP A 410 -26.20 -2.88 19.59
CA ASP A 410 -25.36 -1.83 20.20
C ASP A 410 -25.23 -0.46 19.48
N LEU A 411 -26.10 -0.17 18.50
CA LEU A 411 -26.10 1.13 17.78
C LEU A 411 -26.23 2.35 18.71
N ASN A 412 -26.91 2.20 19.84
CA ASN A 412 -27.14 3.25 20.85
C ASN A 412 -26.20 3.18 22.07
N THR A 413 -25.22 2.27 22.07
CA THR A 413 -24.30 2.01 23.21
C THR A 413 -22.84 2.04 22.77
N VAL A 414 -22.37 1.00 22.09
CA VAL A 414 -20.96 0.83 21.64
C VAL A 414 -20.69 1.71 20.42
N PHE A 415 -21.64 1.75 19.48
CA PHE A 415 -21.54 2.55 18.25
C PHE A 415 -22.20 3.92 18.38
N ALA A 416 -22.61 4.33 19.59
CA ALA A 416 -23.26 5.60 19.86
C ALA A 416 -22.43 6.81 19.38
N GLY A 417 -22.95 7.53 18.38
CA GLY A 417 -22.26 8.66 17.74
C GLY A 417 -21.20 8.28 16.70
N ASP A 418 -21.06 6.99 16.38
CA ASP A 418 -20.09 6.43 15.43
C ASP A 418 -20.73 5.34 14.53
N VAL A 419 -22.06 5.39 14.35
CA VAL A 419 -22.81 4.48 13.47
C VAL A 419 -22.50 4.82 12.01
N TYR A 420 -21.56 4.08 11.42
CA TYR A 420 -21.04 4.34 10.08
C TYR A 420 -21.68 3.43 9.02
N ASN A 421 -22.21 4.01 7.95
CA ASN A 421 -22.49 3.29 6.70
C ASN A 421 -22.46 4.27 5.50
N PRO A 422 -21.44 4.22 4.63
CA PRO A 422 -21.30 5.13 3.49
C PRO A 422 -22.08 4.68 2.24
N ALA A 423 -22.69 3.49 2.24
CA ALA A 423 -23.61 3.07 1.18
C ALA A 423 -25.00 3.70 1.34
N PHE A 424 -25.39 4.08 2.57
CA PHE A 424 -26.67 4.71 2.91
C PHE A 424 -26.48 6.09 3.58
N PRO A 425 -26.02 7.14 2.85
CA PRO A 425 -25.64 8.42 3.45
C PRO A 425 -26.80 9.13 4.16
N GLY A 426 -26.65 9.35 5.46
CA GLY A 426 -27.66 9.99 6.32
C GLY A 426 -28.68 9.04 6.95
N GLU A 427 -28.69 7.75 6.59
CA GLU A 427 -29.65 6.76 7.07
C GLU A 427 -29.03 5.70 8.02
N ALA A 428 -27.71 5.72 8.22
CA ALA A 428 -26.97 4.70 8.96
C ALA A 428 -27.48 4.48 10.41
N ALA A 429 -28.03 5.50 11.06
CA ALA A 429 -28.45 5.46 12.46
C ALA A 429 -29.53 4.40 12.78
N SER A 430 -30.38 4.06 11.80
CA SER A 430 -31.40 2.99 11.92
C SER A 430 -30.87 1.60 11.52
N GLY A 431 -29.56 1.49 11.25
CA GLY A 431 -28.92 0.29 10.73
C GLY A 431 -29.28 -0.05 9.27
N PRO A 432 -28.66 -1.12 8.71
CA PRO A 432 -27.46 -1.76 9.25
C PRO A 432 -26.28 -0.77 9.22
N ARG A 433 -25.45 -0.78 10.26
CA ARG A 433 -24.11 -0.19 10.11
C ARG A 433 -23.29 -1.05 9.15
N GLN A 434 -22.19 -0.51 8.66
CA GLN A 434 -21.14 -1.27 7.98
C GLN A 434 -20.13 -1.75 9.03
N PRO A 435 -20.00 -3.06 9.28
CA PRO A 435 -18.91 -3.60 10.08
C PRO A 435 -17.56 -3.43 9.39
N TRP A 436 -16.48 -3.42 10.16
CA TRP A 436 -15.15 -3.00 9.74
C TRP A 436 -14.09 -4.03 10.15
N HIS A 437 -13.83 -4.98 9.25
CA HIS A 437 -12.78 -5.98 9.45
C HIS A 437 -11.42 -5.44 9.01
N ASP A 438 -10.40 -5.51 9.86
CA ASP A 438 -9.09 -4.90 9.59
C ASP A 438 -7.93 -5.58 10.32
N MET A 439 -6.71 -5.36 9.82
CA MET A 439 -5.46 -5.91 10.37
C MET A 439 -4.55 -4.80 10.89
N HIS A 440 -3.94 -5.02 12.05
CA HIS A 440 -2.94 -4.11 12.63
C HIS A 440 -1.83 -4.89 13.34
N CYS A 441 -0.73 -4.25 13.67
CA CYS A 441 0.29 -4.82 14.55
C CYS A 441 0.90 -3.79 15.49
N ARG A 442 1.36 -4.26 16.66
CA ARG A 442 2.37 -3.61 17.50
C ARG A 442 3.74 -4.14 17.07
N VAL A 443 4.72 -3.27 17.01
CA VAL A 443 6.13 -3.60 16.76
C VAL A 443 6.98 -2.92 17.81
N ASP A 444 7.74 -3.73 18.51
CA ASP A 444 8.76 -3.38 19.49
C ASP A 444 10.13 -3.88 19.02
N GLY A 445 11.19 -3.29 19.59
CA GLY A 445 12.57 -3.61 19.20
C GLY A 445 13.12 -2.68 18.10
N PRO A 446 14.21 -3.06 17.40
CA PRO A 446 14.90 -2.15 16.49
C PRO A 446 14.04 -1.69 15.30
N ALA A 447 13.06 -2.49 14.85
CA ALA A 447 12.16 -2.14 13.76
C ALA A 447 11.27 -0.92 14.06
N ALA A 448 10.87 -0.72 15.33
CA ALA A 448 10.08 0.45 15.75
C ALA A 448 10.82 1.78 15.49
N TYR A 449 12.16 1.76 15.54
CA TYR A 449 13.00 2.93 15.26
C TYR A 449 13.06 3.26 13.77
N ASP A 450 12.86 2.30 12.87
CA ASP A 450 12.74 2.55 11.42
C ASP A 450 11.34 3.12 11.07
N VAL A 451 10.29 2.68 11.77
CA VAL A 451 8.95 3.30 11.70
C VAL A 451 9.01 4.76 12.19
N LEU A 452 9.67 5.01 13.34
CA LEU A 452 9.96 6.36 13.80
C LEU A 452 10.78 7.15 12.76
N LYS A 453 11.78 6.53 12.13
CA LYS A 453 12.60 7.19 11.11
C LYS A 453 11.78 7.63 9.91
N ASN A 454 10.82 6.81 9.48
CA ASN A 454 9.84 7.20 8.47
C ASN A 454 9.01 8.43 8.90
N PHE A 455 8.49 8.44 10.14
CA PHE A 455 7.77 9.60 10.67
C PHE A 455 8.65 10.86 10.68
N GLU A 456 9.89 10.79 11.19
CA GLU A 456 10.84 11.91 11.17
C GLU A 456 11.05 12.46 9.75
N GLN A 457 11.25 11.56 8.79
CA GLN A 457 11.55 11.90 7.39
C GLN A 457 10.38 12.59 6.72
N ARG A 458 9.13 12.17 6.99
CA ARG A 458 7.91 12.84 6.50
C ARG A 458 7.68 14.18 7.22
N TRP A 459 7.76 14.21 8.55
CA TRP A 459 7.55 15.43 9.35
C TRP A 459 8.49 16.57 8.94
N ARG A 460 9.79 16.27 8.85
CA ARG A 460 10.83 17.23 8.42
C ARG A 460 10.71 17.63 6.94
N LYS A 461 9.83 16.97 6.16
CA LYS A 461 9.48 17.36 4.79
C LYS A 461 8.24 18.26 4.75
N ALA A 462 7.14 17.86 5.38
CA ALA A 462 5.90 18.65 5.44
C ALA A 462 6.14 20.03 6.07
N THR A 463 6.90 20.08 7.17
CA THR A 463 7.21 21.34 7.89
C THR A 463 8.12 22.32 7.12
N LYS A 464 8.79 21.87 6.03
CA LYS A 464 9.86 22.62 5.34
C LYS A 464 9.40 23.93 4.69
N LEU A 465 8.12 24.07 4.32
CA LEU A 465 7.62 25.33 3.76
C LEU A 465 7.52 26.44 4.82
N PHE A 466 7.10 26.08 6.03
CA PHE A 466 6.84 27.03 7.12
C PHE A 466 8.11 27.68 7.66
N SER A 467 9.27 27.01 7.62
CA SER A 467 10.54 27.59 8.08
C SER A 467 11.04 28.73 7.19
N ARG A 468 10.73 28.72 5.88
CA ARG A 468 11.08 29.83 4.98
C ARG A 468 10.15 31.04 5.15
N ALA A 469 8.90 30.82 5.59
CA ALA A 469 7.92 31.88 5.82
C ALA A 469 8.06 32.56 7.20
N LYS A 470 8.76 31.95 8.17
CA LYS A 470 9.04 32.52 9.49
C LYS A 470 10.51 32.43 9.89
N ALA A 471 11.36 33.20 9.20
CA ALA A 471 12.79 33.37 9.52
C ALA A 471 13.09 34.09 10.87
N LYS A 472 12.11 34.18 11.77
CA LYS A 472 12.23 34.77 13.13
C LYS A 472 11.70 33.83 14.23
N SER A 473 11.58 32.52 13.99
CA SER A 473 11.05 31.59 15.01
C SER A 473 11.74 30.23 15.02
N HIS A 474 12.70 30.05 15.93
CA HIS A 474 13.49 28.81 16.08
C HIS A 474 12.66 27.57 16.48
N TRP A 475 11.50 27.76 17.13
CA TRP A 475 10.75 26.69 17.85
C TRP A 475 10.24 25.51 17.02
N LYS A 476 10.30 25.53 15.68
CA LYS A 476 9.77 24.43 14.83
C LYS A 476 10.77 23.33 14.49
N ASP A 477 12.08 23.57 14.52
CA ASP A 477 13.08 22.52 14.20
C ASP A 477 13.41 21.62 15.41
N ASP A 478 12.92 21.98 16.60
CA ASP A 478 12.90 21.19 17.85
C ASP A 478 11.49 20.62 18.15
N SER A 479 10.63 20.49 17.14
CA SER A 479 9.28 19.92 17.31
C SER A 479 9.26 18.41 17.52
N LEU A 480 10.31 17.69 17.10
CA LEU A 480 10.53 16.27 17.41
C LEU A 480 11.63 16.12 18.46
N LEU A 481 11.52 15.10 19.31
CA LEU A 481 12.57 14.77 20.27
C LEU A 481 13.79 14.17 19.56
N LYS A 482 14.97 14.57 20.02
CA LYS A 482 16.27 14.06 19.58
C LYS A 482 16.68 13.00 20.60
N LEU A 483 16.23 11.75 20.39
CA LEU A 483 16.37 10.66 21.37
C LEU A 483 17.83 10.42 21.78
N GLU A 484 18.75 10.60 20.83
CA GLU A 484 20.21 10.69 20.99
C GLU A 484 20.73 11.64 22.10
N ARG A 485 19.87 12.49 22.68
CA ARG A 485 20.17 13.43 23.77
C ARG A 485 19.47 13.09 25.09
N ILE A 486 18.71 12.01 25.14
CA ILE A 486 17.88 11.60 26.29
C ILE A 486 18.36 10.23 26.74
N SER A 487 19.30 10.19 27.69
CA SER A 487 20.07 8.98 28.03
C SER A 487 19.24 7.80 28.54
N TRP A 488 18.03 8.04 29.04
CA TRP A 488 17.09 7.02 29.50
C TRP A 488 16.09 6.56 28.42
N ILE A 489 16.13 7.12 27.21
CA ILE A 489 15.42 6.55 26.04
C ILE A 489 16.44 5.81 25.17
N LEU A 490 16.26 4.49 25.06
CA LEU A 490 17.06 3.62 24.20
C LEU A 490 17.06 4.16 22.77
N SER A 491 18.25 4.31 22.20
CA SER A 491 18.50 5.03 20.95
C SER A 491 19.58 4.33 20.13
N PRO A 492 19.42 4.18 18.80
CA PRO A 492 20.41 3.54 17.92
C PRO A 492 21.80 4.18 18.02
N SER A 493 22.83 3.33 18.04
CA SER A 493 24.23 3.75 18.07
C SER A 493 24.63 4.54 16.83
N ASN A 494 25.41 5.60 17.03
CA ASN A 494 26.04 6.36 15.93
C ASN A 494 27.27 5.67 15.32
N SER A 495 27.64 4.47 15.80
CA SER A 495 28.70 3.65 15.22
C SER A 495 28.30 3.16 13.83
N GLY A 496 28.98 3.64 12.79
CA GLY A 496 28.69 3.36 11.38
C GLY A 496 28.95 1.92 10.90
N THR A 497 28.96 0.94 11.80
CA THR A 497 28.94 -0.50 11.49
C THR A 497 27.59 -0.85 10.89
N GLY A 498 27.53 -0.96 9.55
CA GLY A 498 26.30 -1.09 8.78
C GLY A 498 25.51 -2.40 8.94
N THR A 499 25.79 -3.21 9.95
CA THR A 499 25.06 -4.46 10.27
C THR A 499 23.67 -4.20 10.81
N GLY A 500 23.49 -3.13 11.61
CA GLY A 500 22.18 -2.71 12.12
C GLY A 500 21.71 -3.37 13.42
N ASP A 501 22.43 -4.39 13.90
CA ASP A 501 22.15 -5.11 15.15
C ASP A 501 22.72 -4.35 16.36
N ASP A 502 21.92 -3.42 16.89
CA ASP A 502 22.18 -2.78 18.19
C ASP A 502 21.39 -3.53 19.27
N HIS A 503 22.00 -4.57 19.84
CA HIS A 503 21.40 -5.46 20.84
C HIS A 503 20.76 -4.73 22.04
N ARG A 504 21.16 -3.48 22.32
CA ARG A 504 20.56 -2.64 23.38
C ARG A 504 19.15 -2.16 23.05
N LEU A 505 18.71 -2.34 21.80
CA LEU A 505 17.37 -2.03 21.32
C LEU A 505 16.49 -3.28 21.19
N TYR A 506 17.00 -4.48 21.48
CA TYR A 506 16.21 -5.70 21.38
C TYR A 506 15.10 -5.71 22.44
N ALA A 507 13.91 -6.14 22.03
CA ALA A 507 12.78 -6.39 22.92
C ALA A 507 12.83 -7.80 23.52
N LEU A 508 13.35 -8.77 22.77
CA LEU A 508 13.51 -10.19 23.13
C LEU A 508 14.92 -10.68 22.74
N HIS A 509 15.40 -11.76 23.35
CA HIS A 509 16.71 -12.33 23.03
C HIS A 509 16.67 -13.07 21.69
N GLU A 510 17.80 -13.17 20.96
CA GLU A 510 17.81 -13.88 19.67
C GLU A 510 17.55 -15.39 19.79
N ASP A 511 17.73 -15.99 20.97
CA ASP A 511 17.41 -17.39 21.27
C ASP A 511 15.98 -17.59 21.84
N ASP A 512 15.19 -16.53 21.99
CA ASP A 512 13.84 -16.59 22.55
C ASP A 512 12.85 -17.15 21.50
N PRO A 513 12.02 -18.17 21.79
CA PRO A 513 11.00 -18.67 20.86
C PRO A 513 10.02 -17.58 20.37
N GLU A 514 9.70 -16.59 21.21
CA GLU A 514 8.80 -15.48 20.88
C GLU A 514 9.52 -14.33 20.15
N CYS A 515 10.85 -14.42 19.95
CA CYS A 515 11.60 -13.41 19.20
C CYS A 515 11.11 -13.32 17.75
N TRP A 516 10.96 -12.09 17.26
CA TRP A 516 10.66 -11.82 15.85
C TRP A 516 11.85 -11.24 15.11
N HIS A 517 11.97 -11.64 13.84
CA HIS A 517 12.73 -10.92 12.83
C HIS A 517 11.74 -10.12 11.97
N ALA A 518 11.87 -8.79 11.96
CA ALA A 518 10.91 -7.88 11.33
C ALA A 518 11.60 -6.86 10.40
N GLN A 519 10.93 -6.46 9.32
CA GLN A 519 11.46 -5.49 8.35
C GLN A 519 10.39 -4.46 7.94
N VAL A 520 10.76 -3.18 7.96
CA VAL A 520 9.88 -2.06 7.59
C VAL A 520 9.95 -1.78 6.09
N PHE A 521 8.81 -1.81 5.42
CA PHE A 521 8.64 -1.55 4.00
C PHE A 521 7.81 -0.30 3.73
N ARG A 522 8.04 0.37 2.59
CA ARG A 522 7.31 1.57 2.18
C ARG A 522 7.05 1.66 0.68
N SER A 523 5.95 2.34 0.36
CA SER A 523 5.80 3.06 -0.90
C SER A 523 5.95 4.54 -0.58
N VAL A 524 7.04 5.19 -1.00
CA VAL A 524 7.24 6.62 -0.73
C VAL A 524 8.26 7.27 -1.68
N ASP A 525 8.06 8.54 -2.04
CA ASP A 525 9.02 9.30 -2.84
C ASP A 525 9.71 10.44 -2.07
N SER A 526 10.82 10.90 -2.65
CA SER A 526 11.56 12.11 -2.27
C SER A 526 10.78 13.43 -2.45
N GLY A 527 9.51 13.37 -2.89
CA GLY A 527 8.50 14.43 -2.76
C GLY A 527 7.84 14.44 -1.37
N SER A 528 7.65 13.27 -0.75
CA SER A 528 7.06 13.10 0.59
C SER A 528 8.04 12.94 1.76
N VAL A 529 9.31 12.57 1.54
CA VAL A 529 10.35 12.49 2.60
C VAL A 529 11.50 13.49 2.46
N LYS A 530 12.25 13.72 3.56
CA LYS A 530 13.55 14.40 3.64
C LYS A 530 14.63 13.37 3.98
N GLY A 531 15.76 13.40 3.28
CA GLY A 531 16.91 12.52 3.55
C GLY A 531 17.21 11.48 2.47
N PHE A 532 16.30 11.28 1.51
CA PHE A 532 16.60 10.51 0.30
C PHE A 532 17.72 11.19 -0.53
N PRO A 533 18.61 10.39 -1.15
CA PRO A 533 19.60 10.89 -2.11
C PRO A 533 18.94 11.47 -3.36
N ARG A 534 19.75 12.10 -4.22
CA ARG A 534 19.33 12.56 -5.55
C ARG A 534 19.50 11.43 -6.56
N CYS A 535 18.66 11.39 -7.59
CA CYS A 535 18.66 10.34 -8.62
C CYS A 535 20.00 10.19 -9.36
N TRP A 536 20.80 11.27 -9.44
CA TRP A 536 22.13 11.29 -10.03
C TRP A 536 23.26 10.83 -9.08
N GLN A 537 22.95 10.52 -7.82
CA GLN A 537 23.86 9.93 -6.84
C GLN A 537 23.67 8.41 -6.84
N THR A 538 23.89 7.76 -7.99
CA THR A 538 23.39 6.40 -8.25
C THR A 538 23.86 5.35 -7.25
N LYS A 539 25.14 5.39 -6.81
CA LYS A 539 25.62 4.53 -5.71
C LYS A 539 24.75 4.63 -4.44
N LYS A 540 24.32 5.83 -4.06
CA LYS A 540 23.45 6.05 -2.89
C LYS A 540 21.99 5.64 -3.12
N MET A 541 21.56 5.58 -4.38
CA MET A 541 20.26 4.98 -4.75
C MET A 541 20.32 3.46 -4.61
N GLU A 542 21.40 2.86 -5.11
CA GLU A 542 21.70 1.41 -5.06
C GLU A 542 21.88 0.92 -3.62
N GLU A 543 22.70 1.59 -2.80
CA GLU A 543 22.90 1.39 -1.34
C GLU A 543 21.60 1.46 -0.50
N LYS A 544 20.49 1.90 -1.11
CA LYS A 544 19.18 2.07 -0.45
C LYS A 544 18.02 1.47 -1.25
N HIS A 545 18.31 0.70 -2.31
CA HIS A 545 17.33 0.04 -3.18
C HIS A 545 16.23 0.98 -3.70
N LEU A 546 16.61 2.23 -4.03
CA LEU A 546 15.72 3.27 -4.53
C LEU A 546 15.72 3.32 -6.06
N LEU A 547 14.52 3.46 -6.64
CA LEU A 547 14.32 3.67 -8.07
C LEU A 547 14.28 5.16 -8.41
N CYS A 548 14.59 5.50 -9.67
CA CYS A 548 14.33 6.82 -10.22
C CYS A 548 13.04 6.80 -11.03
N ASP A 549 12.05 7.61 -10.62
CA ASP A 549 10.87 7.92 -11.45
C ASP A 549 10.70 9.43 -11.58
N ARG A 550 10.46 9.92 -12.81
CA ARG A 550 10.22 11.34 -13.14
C ARG A 550 11.24 12.31 -12.48
N ASN A 551 12.49 11.87 -12.34
CA ASN A 551 13.59 12.60 -11.68
C ASN A 551 13.31 12.89 -10.18
N LEU A 552 12.66 11.93 -9.51
CA LEU A 552 12.54 11.75 -8.06
C LEU A 552 13.15 10.40 -7.67
N ALA A 553 13.74 10.33 -6.49
CA ALA A 553 14.04 9.05 -5.83
C ALA A 553 12.75 8.48 -5.23
N VAL A 554 12.51 7.19 -5.43
CA VAL A 554 11.29 6.46 -5.03
C VAL A 554 11.67 5.15 -4.34
N GLU A 555 11.02 4.84 -3.24
CA GLU A 555 11.02 3.52 -2.60
C GLU A 555 9.72 2.81 -2.96
N GLN A 556 9.84 1.53 -3.34
CA GLN A 556 8.74 0.65 -3.72
C GLN A 556 8.83 -0.70 -2.98
N SER A 557 9.45 -0.71 -1.80
CA SER A 557 9.90 -1.93 -1.11
C SER A 557 8.75 -2.83 -0.66
N ILE A 558 7.54 -2.29 -0.48
CA ILE A 558 6.32 -3.10 -0.24
C ILE A 558 6.05 -4.04 -1.41
N HIS A 559 6.10 -3.53 -2.65
CA HIS A 559 5.86 -4.37 -3.83
C HIS A 559 6.91 -5.49 -3.94
N THR A 560 8.19 -5.17 -3.73
CA THR A 560 9.28 -6.17 -3.68
C THR A 560 9.08 -7.19 -2.56
N ALA A 561 8.58 -6.78 -1.39
CA ALA A 561 8.29 -7.69 -0.28
C ALA A 561 7.16 -8.68 -0.60
N TYR A 562 6.04 -8.19 -1.17
CA TYR A 562 4.97 -9.06 -1.66
C TYR A 562 5.49 -10.05 -2.72
N VAL A 563 6.19 -9.56 -3.77
CA VAL A 563 6.74 -10.39 -4.85
C VAL A 563 7.65 -11.49 -4.29
N ARG A 564 8.56 -11.16 -3.37
CA ARG A 564 9.47 -12.16 -2.77
C ARG A 564 8.72 -13.20 -1.92
N ALA A 565 7.80 -12.76 -1.06
CA ALA A 565 7.02 -13.66 -0.22
C ALA A 565 6.14 -14.63 -1.04
N ILE A 566 5.51 -14.14 -2.12
CA ILE A 566 4.75 -14.97 -3.06
C ILE A 566 5.66 -15.97 -3.76
N ARG A 567 6.87 -15.57 -4.20
CA ARG A 567 7.82 -16.47 -4.84
C ARG A 567 8.42 -17.51 -3.89
N SER A 568 8.64 -17.19 -2.61
CA SER A 568 9.14 -18.14 -1.60
C SER A 568 8.08 -19.16 -1.15
N ALA A 569 6.78 -18.84 -1.29
CA ALA A 569 5.68 -19.69 -0.81
C ALA A 569 5.75 -21.15 -1.30
N LYS A 570 5.52 -22.09 -0.39
CA LYS A 570 5.70 -23.55 -0.56
C LYS A 570 4.38 -24.31 -0.46
N ARG A 571 3.50 -23.94 0.47
CA ARG A 571 2.27 -24.61 0.88
C ARG A 571 1.05 -23.79 0.48
N PHE A 572 0.94 -22.55 0.96
CA PHE A 572 -0.24 -21.72 0.71
C PHE A 572 0.02 -20.23 0.89
N ILE A 573 -0.92 -19.42 0.37
CA ILE A 573 -0.99 -17.98 0.60
C ILE A 573 -2.41 -17.62 1.07
N TYR A 574 -2.52 -16.89 2.18
CA TYR A 574 -3.76 -16.26 2.64
C TYR A 574 -3.61 -14.73 2.56
N ILE A 575 -4.53 -14.05 1.88
CA ILE A 575 -4.52 -12.59 1.69
C ILE A 575 -5.84 -12.01 2.13
N GLU A 576 -5.78 -10.90 2.85
CA GLU A 576 -6.93 -10.02 3.06
C GLU A 576 -6.60 -8.62 2.51
N ASN A 577 -7.46 -8.10 1.64
CA ASN A 577 -7.21 -6.79 1.05
C ASN A 577 -8.45 -5.98 0.66
N GLN A 578 -8.42 -4.67 0.94
CA GLN A 578 -9.45 -3.72 0.49
C GLN A 578 -9.61 -3.68 -1.05
N TYR A 579 -8.56 -3.94 -1.82
CA TYR A 579 -8.59 -3.96 -3.28
C TYR A 579 -7.69 -5.08 -3.82
N PHE A 580 -8.09 -5.71 -4.94
CA PHE A 580 -7.25 -6.69 -5.63
C PHE A 580 -7.19 -6.40 -7.14
N ILE A 581 -6.27 -5.52 -7.53
CA ILE A 581 -6.12 -4.96 -8.89
C ILE A 581 -4.64 -4.93 -9.28
N GLY A 582 -4.30 -5.49 -10.44
CA GLY A 582 -2.93 -5.40 -10.94
C GLY A 582 -2.64 -6.23 -12.18
N SER A 583 -1.38 -6.16 -12.62
CA SER A 583 -0.85 -6.87 -13.78
C SER A 583 -1.59 -6.60 -15.10
N SER A 584 -2.05 -5.36 -15.31
CA SER A 584 -2.88 -4.93 -16.46
C SER A 584 -2.20 -4.94 -17.85
N TYR A 585 -0.98 -5.48 -17.92
CA TYR A 585 -0.35 -5.88 -19.18
C TYR A 585 -0.91 -7.20 -19.73
N ALA A 586 -1.43 -8.06 -18.85
CA ALA A 586 -1.89 -9.40 -19.19
C ALA A 586 -3.42 -9.58 -19.14
N TRP A 587 -4.18 -8.61 -18.64
CA TRP A 587 -5.66 -8.64 -18.60
C TRP A 587 -6.29 -9.03 -19.94
N PRO A 588 -7.37 -9.82 -19.98
CA PRO A 588 -7.96 -10.31 -21.24
C PRO A 588 -8.45 -9.17 -22.15
N SER A 589 -8.92 -8.05 -21.58
CA SER A 589 -9.20 -6.81 -22.28
C SER A 589 -8.58 -5.60 -21.56
N TYR A 590 -8.63 -4.40 -22.15
CA TYR A 590 -8.03 -3.16 -21.60
C TYR A 590 -6.52 -3.26 -21.29
N LYS A 591 -5.79 -4.07 -22.06
CA LYS A 591 -4.32 -4.17 -22.01
C LYS A 591 -3.67 -2.77 -22.15
N HIS A 592 -2.59 -2.55 -21.40
CA HIS A 592 -1.76 -1.34 -21.35
C HIS A 592 -2.19 -0.20 -20.40
N GLN A 593 -3.25 -0.34 -19.60
CA GLN A 593 -3.65 0.69 -18.64
C GLN A 593 -2.98 0.56 -17.26
N GLY A 594 -1.85 1.24 -17.09
CA GLY A 594 -1.44 1.93 -15.84
C GLY A 594 -1.10 1.13 -14.56
N ALA A 595 -1.52 -0.12 -14.41
CA ALA A 595 -1.45 -0.94 -13.20
C ALA A 595 -0.49 -2.13 -13.32
N GLY A 596 0.79 -1.82 -13.57
CA GLY A 596 1.87 -2.80 -13.76
C GLY A 596 2.40 -3.50 -12.50
N ASN A 597 1.76 -3.40 -11.34
CA ASN A 597 2.16 -4.18 -10.16
C ASN A 597 1.99 -5.69 -10.43
N LEU A 598 2.91 -6.49 -9.91
CA LEU A 598 3.05 -7.91 -10.29
C LEU A 598 2.28 -8.87 -9.38
N VAL A 599 1.69 -8.40 -8.28
CA VAL A 599 1.14 -9.27 -7.22
C VAL A 599 0.14 -10.32 -7.74
N PRO A 600 -0.87 -9.96 -8.57
CA PRO A 600 -1.77 -10.95 -9.15
C PRO A 600 -1.10 -11.97 -10.08
N MET A 601 -0.14 -11.53 -10.90
CA MET A 601 0.56 -12.42 -11.83
C MET A 601 1.56 -13.34 -11.12
N GLU A 602 2.30 -12.86 -10.12
CA GLU A 602 3.20 -13.71 -9.33
C GLU A 602 2.42 -14.82 -8.59
N ILE A 603 1.22 -14.53 -8.11
CA ILE A 603 0.31 -15.54 -7.51
C ILE A 603 -0.13 -16.56 -8.58
N ALA A 604 -0.60 -16.10 -9.74
CA ALA A 604 -1.03 -17.00 -10.82
C ALA A 604 0.12 -17.88 -11.35
N LEU A 605 1.32 -17.32 -11.52
CA LEU A 605 2.52 -18.06 -11.92
C LEU A 605 3.04 -18.99 -10.82
N LYS A 606 2.91 -18.63 -9.54
CA LYS A 606 3.21 -19.54 -8.42
C LYS A 606 2.29 -20.75 -8.47
N VAL A 607 0.97 -20.56 -8.56
CA VAL A 607 0.00 -21.65 -8.70
C VAL A 607 0.30 -22.50 -9.94
N ALA A 608 0.50 -21.88 -11.10
CA ALA A 608 0.86 -22.58 -12.34
C ALA A 608 2.14 -23.43 -12.17
N SER A 609 3.20 -22.88 -11.56
CA SER A 609 4.45 -23.60 -11.32
C SER A 609 4.29 -24.82 -10.40
N LYS A 610 3.38 -24.75 -9.43
CA LYS A 610 3.04 -25.85 -8.51
C LYS A 610 2.27 -26.95 -9.23
N ILE A 611 1.28 -26.58 -10.04
CA ILE A 611 0.53 -27.50 -10.92
C ILE A 611 1.49 -28.23 -11.88
N SER A 612 2.39 -27.51 -12.55
CA SER A 612 3.40 -28.11 -13.45
C SER A 612 4.42 -29.00 -12.73
N ALA A 613 4.61 -28.84 -11.42
CA ALA A 613 5.46 -29.69 -10.59
C ALA A 613 4.71 -30.90 -9.98
N GLY A 614 3.37 -30.94 -10.07
CA GLY A 614 2.54 -31.91 -9.36
C GLY A 614 2.45 -31.67 -7.84
N GLU A 615 2.89 -30.50 -7.37
CA GLU A 615 2.92 -30.12 -5.96
C GLU A 615 1.58 -29.49 -5.53
N ARG A 616 1.13 -29.77 -4.30
CA ARG A 616 -0.04 -29.09 -3.73
C ARG A 616 0.28 -27.65 -3.37
N PHE A 617 -0.69 -26.78 -3.63
CA PHE A 617 -0.63 -25.36 -3.28
C PHE A 617 -2.03 -24.76 -3.28
N ALA A 618 -2.34 -23.89 -2.33
CA ALA A 618 -3.63 -23.19 -2.25
C ALA A 618 -3.46 -21.68 -2.03
N VAL A 619 -4.41 -20.90 -2.57
CA VAL A 619 -4.45 -19.45 -2.42
C VAL A 619 -5.87 -19.01 -2.06
N TYR A 620 -5.97 -18.31 -0.93
CA TYR A 620 -7.20 -17.80 -0.36
C TYR A 620 -7.13 -16.27 -0.33
N ILE A 621 -8.10 -15.59 -0.94
CA ILE A 621 -8.09 -14.13 -1.08
C ILE A 621 -9.43 -13.57 -0.58
N VAL A 622 -9.43 -12.90 0.55
CA VAL A 622 -10.59 -12.22 1.13
C VAL A 622 -10.55 -10.74 0.74
N ILE A 623 -11.63 -10.27 0.12
CA ILE A 623 -11.81 -8.90 -0.39
C ILE A 623 -13.19 -8.38 0.00
N PRO A 624 -13.42 -7.06 0.11
CA PRO A 624 -14.76 -6.56 0.43
C PRO A 624 -15.73 -6.88 -0.71
N MET A 625 -17.01 -7.13 -0.39
CA MET A 625 -18.02 -7.50 -1.39
C MET A 625 -18.15 -6.41 -2.47
N TRP A 626 -18.03 -5.14 -2.09
CA TRP A 626 -17.70 -4.03 -2.98
C TRP A 626 -16.83 -2.96 -2.26
N PRO A 627 -16.06 -2.13 -2.98
CA PRO A 627 -15.34 -0.98 -2.42
C PRO A 627 -16.22 0.02 -1.65
N GLU A 628 -15.67 0.69 -0.61
CA GLU A 628 -16.37 1.64 0.26
C GLU A 628 -17.17 2.71 -0.51
N GLY A 629 -18.43 2.92 -0.11
CA GLY A 629 -19.38 3.84 -0.75
C GLY A 629 -20.57 3.12 -1.41
N THR A 630 -21.33 3.86 -2.23
CA THR A 630 -22.50 3.34 -2.94
C THR A 630 -22.09 2.42 -4.10
N PRO A 631 -22.48 1.13 -4.13
CA PRO A 631 -21.99 0.16 -5.12
C PRO A 631 -22.40 0.44 -6.57
N SER A 632 -23.52 1.13 -6.77
CA SER A 632 -23.99 1.60 -8.08
C SER A 632 -23.25 2.83 -8.61
N SER A 633 -22.37 3.45 -7.81
CA SER A 633 -21.61 4.64 -8.21
C SER A 633 -20.54 4.31 -9.25
N GLY A 634 -20.29 5.27 -10.16
CA GLY A 634 -19.35 5.10 -11.27
C GLY A 634 -17.92 4.68 -10.86
N PRO A 635 -17.30 5.28 -9.83
CA PRO A 635 -15.98 4.86 -9.36
C PRO A 635 -15.96 3.42 -8.82
N VAL A 636 -16.97 3.02 -8.02
CA VAL A 636 -17.03 1.66 -7.47
C VAL A 636 -17.25 0.62 -8.58
N GLN A 637 -18.13 0.91 -9.54
CA GLN A 637 -18.34 0.06 -10.71
C GLN A 637 -17.09 -0.09 -11.59
N GLU A 638 -16.26 0.95 -11.70
CA GLU A 638 -15.02 0.90 -12.48
C GLU A 638 -13.92 0.10 -11.76
N ILE A 639 -13.79 0.25 -10.44
CA ILE A 639 -12.88 -0.54 -9.61
C ILE A 639 -13.24 -2.04 -9.68
N LEU A 640 -14.54 -2.38 -9.59
CA LEU A 640 -15.04 -3.75 -9.75
C LEU A 640 -14.72 -4.33 -11.14
N PHE A 641 -14.75 -3.50 -12.18
CA PHE A 641 -14.36 -3.91 -13.53
C PHE A 641 -12.86 -4.26 -13.60
N TRP A 642 -11.97 -3.44 -13.02
CA TRP A 642 -10.53 -3.72 -12.95
C TRP A 642 -10.21 -4.97 -12.12
N GLN A 643 -10.93 -5.17 -11.02
CA GLN A 643 -10.82 -6.36 -10.17
C GLN A 643 -11.20 -7.62 -10.97
N ARG A 644 -12.32 -7.60 -11.70
CA ARG A 644 -12.73 -8.70 -12.59
C ARG A 644 -11.68 -9.00 -13.66
N GLN A 645 -11.10 -7.99 -14.32
CA GLN A 645 -10.02 -8.20 -15.31
C GLN A 645 -8.78 -8.84 -14.67
N THR A 646 -8.47 -8.47 -13.42
CA THR A 646 -7.37 -9.05 -12.64
C THR A 646 -7.65 -10.51 -12.29
N MET A 647 -8.84 -10.82 -11.76
CA MET A 647 -9.26 -12.18 -11.41
C MET A 647 -9.29 -13.11 -12.63
N GLN A 648 -9.86 -12.67 -13.76
CA GLN A 648 -9.99 -13.48 -14.96
C GLN A 648 -8.61 -13.82 -15.57
N MET A 649 -7.69 -12.86 -15.59
CA MET A 649 -6.29 -13.09 -15.98
C MET A 649 -5.63 -14.20 -15.14
N MET A 650 -5.85 -14.22 -13.82
CA MET A 650 -5.28 -15.26 -12.96
C MET A 650 -5.87 -16.65 -13.25
N TYR A 651 -7.20 -16.73 -13.37
CA TYR A 651 -7.86 -18.00 -13.65
C TYR A 651 -7.55 -18.54 -15.06
N GLU A 652 -7.42 -17.68 -16.08
CA GLU A 652 -6.99 -18.08 -17.43
C GLU A 652 -5.57 -18.67 -17.44
N VAL A 653 -4.64 -18.10 -16.66
CA VAL A 653 -3.27 -18.63 -16.47
C VAL A 653 -3.28 -19.98 -15.73
N ILE A 654 -4.09 -20.11 -14.68
CA ILE A 654 -4.20 -21.37 -13.91
C ILE A 654 -4.87 -22.47 -14.74
N ALA A 655 -5.93 -22.13 -15.49
CA ALA A 655 -6.60 -23.06 -16.39
C ALA A 655 -5.70 -23.51 -17.55
N ALA A 656 -4.78 -22.65 -18.02
CA ALA A 656 -3.74 -23.07 -18.96
C ALA A 656 -2.80 -24.11 -18.32
N ALA A 657 -2.29 -23.86 -17.10
CA ALA A 657 -1.44 -24.81 -16.40
C ALA A 657 -2.13 -26.17 -16.11
N ILE A 658 -3.43 -26.17 -15.80
CA ILE A 658 -4.24 -27.40 -15.63
C ILE A 658 -4.29 -28.21 -16.94
N ARG A 659 -4.55 -27.55 -18.08
CA ARG A 659 -4.58 -28.21 -19.40
C ARG A 659 -3.20 -28.72 -19.82
N ASP A 660 -2.16 -27.91 -19.65
CA ASP A 660 -0.78 -28.25 -20.01
C ASP A 660 -0.22 -29.39 -19.14
N ALA A 661 -0.68 -29.53 -17.90
CA ALA A 661 -0.40 -30.68 -17.02
C ALA A 661 -1.26 -31.92 -17.32
N GLY A 662 -2.20 -31.85 -18.27
CA GLY A 662 -3.09 -32.96 -18.62
C GLY A 662 -4.19 -33.25 -17.60
N LEU A 663 -4.52 -32.28 -16.72
CA LEU A 663 -5.50 -32.43 -15.63
C LEU A 663 -6.91 -31.92 -16.03
N ASP A 664 -7.13 -31.54 -17.28
CA ASP A 664 -8.41 -31.03 -17.78
C ASP A 664 -9.57 -32.00 -17.50
N GLY A 665 -10.72 -31.47 -17.11
CA GLY A 665 -11.87 -32.25 -16.64
C GLY A 665 -11.69 -32.98 -15.29
N THR A 666 -10.50 -32.99 -14.68
CA THR A 666 -10.24 -33.63 -13.37
C THR A 666 -9.85 -32.66 -12.25
N ALA A 667 -9.35 -31.48 -12.61
CA ALA A 667 -9.05 -30.37 -11.70
C ALA A 667 -9.66 -29.06 -12.22
N HIS A 668 -10.02 -28.18 -11.29
CA HIS A 668 -10.64 -26.89 -11.55
C HIS A 668 -9.74 -25.75 -11.03
N PRO A 669 -9.74 -24.53 -11.64
CA PRO A 669 -8.93 -23.42 -11.13
C PRO A 669 -9.23 -23.05 -9.66
N ARG A 670 -10.46 -23.31 -9.20
CA ARG A 670 -10.89 -23.14 -7.79
C ARG A 670 -10.38 -24.21 -6.81
N ASP A 671 -9.68 -25.24 -7.29
CA ASP A 671 -8.97 -26.19 -6.42
C ASP A 671 -7.65 -25.59 -5.90
N TYR A 672 -7.21 -24.45 -6.47
CA TYR A 672 -5.92 -23.80 -6.18
C TYR A 672 -6.04 -22.31 -5.85
N LEU A 673 -7.00 -21.58 -6.42
CA LEU A 673 -7.19 -20.14 -6.20
C LEU A 673 -8.66 -19.85 -5.90
N ASN A 674 -8.94 -19.20 -4.77
CA ASN A 674 -10.30 -18.85 -4.36
C ASN A 674 -10.39 -17.41 -3.86
N PHE A 675 -11.52 -16.77 -4.20
CA PHE A 675 -11.86 -15.41 -3.77
C PHE A 675 -13.13 -15.45 -2.90
N TYR A 676 -13.07 -14.72 -1.80
CA TYR A 676 -14.14 -14.62 -0.80
C TYR A 676 -14.41 -13.15 -0.46
N CYS A 677 -15.56 -12.90 0.14
CA CYS A 677 -15.85 -11.67 0.87
C CYS A 677 -16.47 -12.00 2.22
N LEU A 678 -16.59 -11.00 3.08
CA LEU A 678 -17.24 -11.16 4.38
C LEU A 678 -18.63 -10.51 4.37
N GLY A 679 -19.56 -11.10 5.10
CA GLY A 679 -20.90 -10.56 5.31
C GLY A 679 -21.54 -11.08 6.57
N LYS A 680 -22.49 -10.33 7.10
CA LYS A 680 -23.26 -10.68 8.29
C LYS A 680 -24.73 -10.78 7.92
N ARG A 681 -25.45 -11.72 8.54
CA ARG A 681 -26.91 -11.76 8.57
C ARG A 681 -27.37 -12.07 9.99
N GLU A 682 -28.20 -11.20 10.57
CA GLU A 682 -28.63 -11.31 11.96
C GLU A 682 -30.07 -11.82 12.09
N ALA A 683 -30.32 -12.62 13.12
CA ALA A 683 -31.67 -13.00 13.52
C ALA A 683 -32.52 -11.76 13.89
N THR A 684 -33.85 -11.91 13.85
CA THR A 684 -34.82 -10.84 14.12
C THR A 684 -35.13 -10.70 15.62
N HIS A 685 -34.18 -10.19 16.39
CA HIS A 685 -34.42 -9.78 17.77
C HIS A 685 -35.33 -8.55 17.83
N ARG A 686 -36.60 -8.75 18.23
CA ARG A 686 -37.53 -7.65 18.56
C ARG A 686 -37.19 -7.10 19.94
N SER A 687 -36.49 -5.97 19.99
CA SER A 687 -36.20 -5.27 21.24
C SER A 687 -37.36 -4.34 21.61
N PRO A 688 -37.76 -4.23 22.91
CA PRO A 688 -38.79 -3.28 23.35
C PRO A 688 -38.28 -1.82 23.29
N GLY A 689 -38.20 -1.29 22.07
CA GLY A 689 -37.58 -0.01 21.75
C GLY A 689 -37.49 0.29 20.24
N ASP A 690 -37.78 -0.70 19.38
CA ASP A 690 -37.87 -0.53 17.93
C ASP A 690 -38.92 0.54 17.56
N HIS A 691 -38.47 1.78 17.33
CA HIS A 691 -39.32 2.82 16.77
C HIS A 691 -39.65 2.47 15.31
N PRO A 692 -40.94 2.39 14.90
CA PRO A 692 -41.27 2.23 13.50
C PRO A 692 -40.81 3.46 12.74
N ASP A 693 -39.98 3.24 11.71
CA ASP A 693 -39.27 4.30 10.99
C ASP A 693 -40.27 5.24 10.29
N GLY A 694 -40.40 6.46 10.81
CA GLY A 694 -41.23 7.52 10.24
C GLY A 694 -40.50 8.37 9.19
N GLY A 695 -39.24 8.03 8.87
CA GLY A 695 -38.42 8.72 7.89
C GLY A 695 -38.66 8.26 6.45
N THR A 696 -38.28 9.10 5.50
CA THR A 696 -38.20 8.72 4.08
C THR A 696 -36.91 7.93 3.82
N SER A 697 -36.90 6.66 4.24
CA SER A 697 -35.83 5.70 3.94
C SER A 697 -35.65 5.53 2.43
N SER A 698 -34.42 5.32 1.97
CA SER A 698 -34.18 4.78 0.63
C SER A 698 -34.66 3.32 0.55
N ALA A 699 -35.03 2.87 -0.66
CA ALA A 699 -35.51 1.52 -0.89
C ALA A 699 -34.42 0.48 -0.54
N ASP A 700 -33.19 0.72 -0.97
CA ASP A 700 -32.03 -0.12 -0.76
C ASP A 700 -31.73 -0.33 0.74
N ALA A 701 -31.78 0.75 1.54
CA ALA A 701 -31.62 0.68 2.99
C ALA A 701 -32.79 -0.07 3.66
N ALA A 702 -34.02 0.14 3.20
CA ALA A 702 -35.20 -0.59 3.69
C ALA A 702 -35.13 -2.10 3.38
N LEU A 703 -34.58 -2.49 2.23
CA LEU A 703 -34.33 -3.89 1.88
C LEU A 703 -33.25 -4.51 2.78
N ALA A 704 -32.12 -3.83 3.00
CA ALA A 704 -31.06 -4.32 3.89
C ALA A 704 -31.54 -4.45 5.35
N ARG A 705 -32.38 -3.52 5.84
CA ARG A 705 -33.09 -3.64 7.14
C ARG A 705 -34.03 -4.85 7.15
N ARG A 706 -34.86 -5.04 6.12
CA ARG A 706 -35.81 -6.16 6.00
C ARG A 706 -35.10 -7.52 6.00
N HIS A 707 -34.07 -7.69 5.19
CA HIS A 707 -33.35 -8.95 5.04
C HIS A 707 -32.25 -9.15 6.10
N ARG A 708 -32.08 -8.18 7.01
CA ARG A 708 -31.16 -8.20 8.16
C ARG A 708 -29.70 -8.50 7.79
N ARG A 709 -29.27 -8.08 6.60
CA ARG A 709 -27.96 -8.43 6.01
C ARG A 709 -27.18 -7.21 5.53
N PHE A 710 -25.85 -7.29 5.62
CA PHE A 710 -24.92 -6.36 4.98
C PHE A 710 -23.53 -7.01 4.84
N MET A 711 -22.66 -6.44 4.00
CA MET A 711 -21.27 -6.90 3.95
C MET A 711 -20.50 -6.45 5.20
N VAL A 712 -19.59 -7.30 5.67
CA VAL A 712 -18.54 -6.91 6.61
C VAL A 712 -17.42 -6.33 5.75
N TYR A 713 -17.03 -5.07 5.99
CA TYR A 713 -16.10 -4.40 5.11
C TYR A 713 -14.66 -4.78 5.42
N VAL A 714 -14.09 -5.63 4.57
CA VAL A 714 -12.68 -6.00 4.59
C VAL A 714 -11.85 -4.78 4.21
N HIS A 715 -11.37 -4.06 5.22
CA HIS A 715 -10.40 -2.99 5.08
C HIS A 715 -8.96 -3.47 5.34
N SER A 716 -8.75 -4.70 5.80
CA SER A 716 -7.45 -5.36 5.93
C SER A 716 -6.47 -5.06 4.79
N LYS A 717 -5.16 -5.05 5.10
CA LYS A 717 -4.07 -5.08 4.10
C LYS A 717 -2.95 -6.00 4.56
N GLY A 718 -3.18 -7.30 4.49
CA GLY A 718 -2.21 -8.29 4.94
C GLY A 718 -2.09 -9.52 4.04
N MET A 719 -1.01 -10.27 4.29
CA MET A 719 -0.73 -11.54 3.64
C MET A 719 0.03 -12.45 4.59
N ILE A 720 -0.43 -13.69 4.73
CA ILE A 720 0.22 -14.78 5.45
C ILE A 720 0.71 -15.82 4.42
N VAL A 721 1.91 -16.33 4.61
CA VAL A 721 2.56 -17.32 3.73
C VAL A 721 3.03 -18.51 4.55
N ASP A 722 2.60 -19.71 4.18
CA ASP A 722 3.00 -21.01 4.73
C ASP A 722 2.81 -21.21 6.25
N ASP A 723 2.09 -20.30 6.92
CA ASP A 723 2.08 -20.06 8.38
C ASP A 723 3.45 -19.65 8.98
N GLU A 724 4.46 -19.35 8.14
CA GLU A 724 5.82 -18.98 8.58
C GLU A 724 6.05 -17.45 8.61
N TYR A 725 5.41 -16.69 7.71
CA TYR A 725 5.71 -15.27 7.47
C TYR A 725 4.45 -14.45 7.23
N VAL A 726 4.41 -13.24 7.78
CA VAL A 726 3.27 -12.32 7.68
C VAL A 726 3.70 -10.92 7.22
N ILE A 727 2.88 -10.28 6.38
CA ILE A 727 2.94 -8.85 6.07
C ILE A 727 1.66 -8.17 6.59
N VAL A 728 1.80 -7.07 7.32
CA VAL A 728 0.70 -6.18 7.74
C VAL A 728 1.07 -4.73 7.46
N GLY A 729 0.14 -3.91 6.97
CA GLY A 729 0.41 -2.49 6.70
C GLY A 729 -0.78 -1.69 6.21
N SER A 730 -0.53 -0.57 5.55
CA SER A 730 -1.55 0.31 4.95
C SER A 730 -1.76 0.09 3.45
N ALA A 731 -0.90 -0.69 2.80
CA ALA A 731 -0.82 -0.81 1.34
C ALA A 731 -1.80 -1.82 0.74
N ASN A 732 -2.73 -1.31 -0.06
CA ASN A 732 -3.66 -2.15 -0.81
C ASN A 732 -2.97 -2.86 -2.00
N ILE A 733 -3.54 -3.96 -2.50
CA ILE A 733 -3.10 -4.62 -3.74
C ILE A 733 -3.74 -3.86 -4.91
N ASN A 734 -3.23 -2.66 -5.16
CA ASN A 734 -3.55 -1.83 -6.32
C ASN A 734 -2.31 -0.99 -6.71
N GLN A 735 -2.36 -0.30 -7.85
CA GLN A 735 -1.23 0.53 -8.27
C GLN A 735 -1.08 1.78 -7.40
N ARG A 736 -2.18 2.38 -6.95
CA ARG A 736 -2.20 3.52 -6.01
C ARG A 736 -1.26 3.30 -4.81
N SER A 737 -1.32 2.13 -4.18
CA SER A 737 -0.49 1.76 -3.03
C SER A 737 0.86 1.15 -3.43
N LEU A 738 0.93 0.30 -4.47
CA LEU A 738 2.16 -0.46 -4.80
C LEU A 738 3.16 0.26 -5.74
N ALA A 739 2.87 1.48 -6.22
CA ALA A 739 3.74 2.20 -7.17
C ALA A 739 4.91 2.99 -6.56
N GLY A 740 4.94 3.23 -5.25
CA GLY A 740 5.95 4.09 -4.60
C GLY A 740 5.80 5.60 -4.86
N SER A 741 5.46 6.01 -6.09
CA SER A 741 5.32 7.41 -6.51
C SER A 741 3.87 7.93 -6.56
N ARG A 742 2.89 7.14 -6.12
CA ARG A 742 1.45 7.50 -6.02
C ARG A 742 1.08 7.88 -4.58
N ASP A 743 0.34 7.07 -3.83
CA ASP A 743 0.07 7.29 -2.41
C ASP A 743 1.30 6.90 -1.57
N THR A 744 1.40 7.39 -0.32
CA THR A 744 2.46 6.93 0.59
C THR A 744 1.96 5.88 1.56
N GLU A 745 2.64 4.74 1.63
CA GLU A 745 2.28 3.56 2.41
C GLU A 745 3.41 3.09 3.33
N ILE A 746 3.07 2.26 4.32
CA ILE A 746 4.01 1.55 5.20
C ILE A 746 3.48 0.14 5.44
N ALA A 747 4.39 -0.82 5.61
CA ALA A 747 4.09 -2.17 6.07
C ALA A 747 5.26 -2.70 6.89
N VAL A 748 5.01 -3.75 7.66
CA VAL A 748 6.04 -4.60 8.26
C VAL A 748 5.83 -6.02 7.76
N GLY A 749 6.92 -6.67 7.33
CA GLY A 749 6.97 -8.12 7.16
C GLY A 749 7.75 -8.75 8.31
N ALA A 750 7.27 -9.85 8.87
CA ALA A 750 7.88 -10.49 10.03
C ALA A 750 7.72 -12.02 10.05
N TYR A 751 8.65 -12.69 10.74
CA TYR A 751 8.63 -14.13 11.06
C TYR A 751 9.33 -14.38 12.41
N GLN A 752 9.03 -15.50 13.07
CA GLN A 752 9.79 -16.00 14.22
C GLN A 752 10.89 -16.96 13.71
N PRO A 753 12.19 -16.74 14.03
CA PRO A 753 13.29 -17.55 13.49
C PRO A 753 13.50 -18.87 14.24
N ASN A 754 12.93 -19.03 15.44
CA ASN A 754 13.28 -20.07 16.41
C ASN A 754 12.20 -21.16 16.57
N LEU A 755 11.17 -21.16 15.72
CA LEU A 755 10.07 -22.11 15.78
C LEU A 755 10.55 -23.55 15.53
N HIS A 756 9.99 -24.51 16.27
CA HIS A 756 10.24 -25.94 16.05
C HIS A 756 9.48 -26.47 14.81
N ALA A 757 8.29 -25.93 14.55
CA ALA A 757 7.50 -26.12 13.34
C ALA A 757 6.64 -24.86 13.08
N PRO A 758 6.14 -24.61 11.86
CA PRO A 758 5.34 -23.41 11.57
C PRO A 758 4.05 -23.31 12.41
N ASP A 759 3.45 -24.45 12.76
CA ASP A 759 2.23 -24.55 13.56
C ASP A 759 2.43 -24.28 15.07
N ASP A 760 3.68 -24.11 15.52
CA ASP A 760 4.02 -23.57 16.85
C ASP A 760 4.05 -22.03 16.89
N GLY A 761 3.90 -21.33 15.76
CA GLY A 761 4.12 -19.89 15.64
C GLY A 761 2.88 -19.00 15.82
N GLN A 762 3.09 -17.78 16.32
CA GLN A 762 2.08 -16.73 16.43
C GLN A 762 1.41 -16.42 15.07
N VAL A 763 2.11 -16.63 13.95
CA VAL A 763 1.56 -16.48 12.58
C VAL A 763 0.49 -17.54 12.29
N TYR A 764 0.75 -18.82 12.62
CA TYR A 764 -0.26 -19.89 12.57
C TYR A 764 -1.45 -19.56 13.48
N GLY A 765 -1.20 -19.19 14.73
CA GLY A 765 -2.26 -18.89 15.70
C GLY A 765 -3.14 -17.70 15.29
N TYR A 766 -2.55 -16.66 14.70
CA TYR A 766 -3.30 -15.52 14.13
C TYR A 766 -4.11 -15.93 12.90
N ARG A 767 -3.56 -16.76 12.01
CA ARG A 767 -4.27 -17.29 10.83
C ARG A 767 -5.45 -18.19 11.25
N MET A 768 -5.29 -19.01 12.29
CA MET A 768 -6.37 -19.78 12.92
C MET A 768 -7.43 -18.84 13.54
N SER A 769 -7.04 -17.79 14.25
CA SER A 769 -7.94 -16.80 14.87
C SER A 769 -8.80 -16.04 13.83
N LEU A 770 -8.20 -15.65 12.70
CA LEU A 770 -8.93 -15.08 11.56
C LEU A 770 -9.92 -16.09 10.97
N TRP A 771 -9.50 -17.36 10.83
CA TRP A 771 -10.38 -18.40 10.31
C TRP A 771 -11.49 -18.81 11.28
N GLU A 772 -11.32 -18.66 12.60
CA GLU A 772 -12.40 -18.87 13.57
C GLU A 772 -13.52 -17.84 13.40
N GLU A 773 -13.17 -16.55 13.28
CA GLU A 773 -14.12 -15.48 12.95
C GLU A 773 -14.83 -15.80 11.62
N HIS A 774 -14.04 -16.06 10.57
CA HIS A 774 -14.56 -16.18 9.21
C HIS A 774 -15.42 -17.43 9.02
N LEU A 775 -15.06 -18.56 9.61
CA LEU A 775 -15.78 -19.84 9.49
C LEU A 775 -16.75 -20.11 10.65
N GLY A 776 -16.69 -19.34 11.74
CA GLY A 776 -17.52 -19.51 12.94
C GLY A 776 -17.25 -20.77 13.76
N SER A 777 -16.20 -21.54 13.44
CA SER A 777 -15.73 -22.72 14.18
C SER A 777 -14.35 -23.16 13.67
N LEU A 778 -13.58 -23.84 14.53
CA LEU A 778 -12.31 -24.50 14.20
C LEU A 778 -12.36 -26.03 14.46
N GLU A 779 -13.55 -26.63 14.54
CA GLU A 779 -13.73 -28.06 14.86
C GLU A 779 -13.24 -29.03 13.76
N TRP A 780 -12.90 -28.52 12.56
CA TRP A 780 -12.48 -29.30 11.40
C TRP A 780 -10.95 -29.44 11.31
N PRO A 781 -10.34 -30.63 11.50
CA PRO A 781 -8.88 -30.81 11.43
C PRO A 781 -8.26 -30.43 10.08
N GLU A 782 -9.06 -30.38 9.01
CA GLU A 782 -8.67 -29.94 7.68
C GLU A 782 -8.04 -28.53 7.69
N VAL A 783 -8.47 -27.63 8.59
CA VAL A 783 -7.95 -26.24 8.64
C VAL A 783 -6.52 -26.12 9.17
N GLU A 784 -5.94 -27.21 9.68
CA GLU A 784 -4.52 -27.29 10.03
C GLU A 784 -3.62 -27.46 8.78
N MET A 785 -4.19 -27.83 7.63
CA MET A 785 -3.48 -28.04 6.36
C MET A 785 -4.12 -27.23 5.21
N PRO A 786 -3.93 -25.89 5.16
CA PRO A 786 -4.50 -25.03 4.11
C PRO A 786 -4.13 -25.42 2.67
N GLU A 787 -3.04 -26.13 2.43
CA GLU A 787 -2.67 -26.63 1.09
C GLU A 787 -3.50 -27.83 0.60
N SER A 788 -4.33 -28.42 1.47
CA SER A 788 -5.04 -29.66 1.18
C SER A 788 -6.34 -29.44 0.39
N PRO A 789 -6.67 -30.33 -0.59
CA PRO A 789 -7.99 -30.33 -1.24
C PRO A 789 -9.15 -30.49 -0.27
N GLU A 790 -8.90 -31.09 0.90
CA GLU A 790 -9.88 -31.28 1.96
C GLU A 790 -10.22 -29.91 2.59
N CYS A 791 -9.22 -29.12 2.95
CA CYS A 791 -9.39 -27.74 3.42
C CYS A 791 -10.01 -26.82 2.37
N VAL A 792 -9.51 -26.86 1.13
CA VAL A 792 -10.06 -26.06 0.01
C VAL A 792 -11.54 -26.37 -0.23
N ARG A 793 -11.93 -27.67 -0.21
CA ARG A 793 -13.33 -28.08 -0.39
C ARG A 793 -14.22 -27.71 0.80
N LEU A 794 -13.72 -27.86 2.04
CA LEU A 794 -14.43 -27.44 3.25
C LEU A 794 -14.76 -25.95 3.23
N ILE A 795 -13.74 -25.10 3.04
CA ILE A 795 -13.89 -23.64 3.03
C ILE A 795 -14.79 -23.19 1.88
N ASN A 796 -14.65 -23.79 0.70
CA ASN A 796 -15.54 -23.51 -0.43
C ASN A 796 -16.99 -23.95 -0.17
N ALA A 797 -17.24 -25.07 0.53
CA ALA A 797 -18.58 -25.50 0.89
C ALA A 797 -19.25 -24.53 1.88
N ILE A 798 -18.55 -24.14 2.95
CA ILE A 798 -19.04 -23.14 3.93
C ILE A 798 -19.34 -21.81 3.22
N ALA A 799 -18.42 -21.35 2.38
CA ALA A 799 -18.55 -20.08 1.65
C ALA A 799 -19.66 -20.10 0.58
N GLU A 800 -19.93 -21.25 -0.05
CA GLU A 800 -21.05 -21.43 -0.98
C GLU A 800 -22.40 -21.52 -0.24
N GLU A 801 -22.48 -22.23 0.88
CA GLU A 801 -23.69 -22.26 1.71
C GLU A 801 -24.01 -20.87 2.29
N ASN A 802 -23.00 -20.15 2.80
CA ASN A 802 -23.17 -18.78 3.28
C ASN A 802 -23.61 -17.81 2.18
N TRP A 803 -23.22 -17.99 0.92
CA TRP A 803 -23.78 -17.19 -0.19
C TRP A 803 -25.27 -17.48 -0.42
N LEU A 804 -25.70 -18.74 -0.31
CA LEU A 804 -27.12 -19.09 -0.38
C LEU A 804 -27.89 -18.46 0.79
N ARG A 805 -27.45 -18.68 2.04
CA ARG A 805 -28.05 -18.08 3.25
C ARG A 805 -28.02 -16.56 3.25
N TYR A 806 -27.00 -15.93 2.67
CA TYR A 806 -26.93 -14.47 2.54
C TYR A 806 -27.90 -13.94 1.48
N THR A 807 -28.07 -14.63 0.35
CA THR A 807 -28.92 -14.16 -0.76
C THR A 807 -30.40 -14.52 -0.66
N ASP A 808 -30.81 -15.38 0.28
CA ASP A 808 -32.21 -15.70 0.53
C ASP A 808 -33.06 -14.45 0.90
N GLU A 809 -34.25 -14.33 0.34
CA GLU A 809 -35.17 -13.18 0.50
C GLU A 809 -36.47 -13.55 1.26
N ASP A 810 -36.72 -14.86 1.43
CA ASP A 810 -37.92 -15.40 2.08
C ASP A 810 -37.63 -15.70 3.57
N ASP A 811 -36.53 -16.41 3.86
CA ASP A 811 -36.11 -16.76 5.22
C ASP A 811 -34.89 -15.95 5.68
N VAL A 812 -34.87 -15.57 6.97
CA VAL A 812 -33.77 -14.82 7.62
C VAL A 812 -32.95 -15.77 8.49
N VAL A 813 -32.06 -16.53 7.86
CA VAL A 813 -31.16 -17.49 8.52
C VAL A 813 -29.77 -16.87 8.75
N PRO A 814 -29.20 -16.92 9.96
CA PRO A 814 -27.82 -16.52 10.21
C PRO A 814 -26.78 -17.35 9.44
N LEU A 815 -25.64 -16.73 9.16
CA LEU A 815 -24.51 -17.39 8.49
C LEU A 815 -23.69 -18.26 9.45
N GLN A 816 -22.91 -19.18 8.90
CA GLN A 816 -21.87 -19.92 9.61
C GLN A 816 -20.57 -19.12 9.58
N GLY A 817 -20.28 -18.36 10.64
CA GLY A 817 -19.26 -17.31 10.61
C GLY A 817 -19.67 -16.14 9.70
N HIS A 818 -18.74 -15.59 8.93
CA HIS A 818 -18.97 -14.46 8.02
C HIS A 818 -18.47 -14.70 6.58
N LEU A 819 -17.72 -15.79 6.32
CA LEU A 819 -17.08 -16.03 5.02
C LEU A 819 -18.10 -16.40 3.94
N ILE A 820 -18.15 -15.59 2.89
CA ILE A 820 -19.04 -15.74 1.73
C ILE A 820 -18.17 -15.92 0.49
N LYS A 821 -18.57 -16.83 -0.41
CA LYS A 821 -17.92 -16.95 -1.73
C LYS A 821 -18.09 -15.63 -2.49
N TYR A 822 -16.99 -15.05 -2.97
CA TYR A 822 -17.08 -13.82 -3.76
C TYR A 822 -17.99 -14.07 -4.97
N PRO A 823 -18.99 -13.21 -5.26
CA PRO A 823 -20.20 -13.60 -6.01
C PRO A 823 -20.04 -13.70 -7.53
N VAL A 824 -19.02 -14.45 -7.97
CA VAL A 824 -18.76 -14.82 -9.35
C VAL A 824 -18.80 -16.34 -9.54
N ALA A 825 -19.20 -16.76 -10.74
CA ALA A 825 -18.90 -18.09 -11.26
C ALA A 825 -17.57 -18.04 -12.03
N VAL A 826 -16.85 -19.16 -11.99
CA VAL A 826 -15.56 -19.36 -12.67
C VAL A 826 -15.67 -20.67 -13.44
N ASP A 827 -15.46 -20.60 -14.75
CA ASP A 827 -15.51 -21.75 -15.65
C ASP A 827 -14.16 -22.46 -15.72
N ALA A 828 -14.15 -23.73 -16.16
CA ALA A 828 -12.93 -24.55 -16.23
C ALA A 828 -11.86 -24.00 -17.19
N ASP A 829 -12.22 -23.11 -18.12
CA ASP A 829 -11.27 -22.44 -19.01
C ASP A 829 -10.67 -21.16 -18.43
N GLY A 830 -11.18 -20.69 -17.28
CA GLY A 830 -10.76 -19.48 -16.57
C GLY A 830 -11.68 -18.27 -16.71
N LYS A 831 -12.76 -18.35 -17.51
CA LYS A 831 -13.71 -17.23 -17.66
C LYS A 831 -14.48 -16.95 -16.37
N ILE A 832 -14.91 -15.69 -16.22
CA ILE A 832 -15.70 -15.20 -15.08
C ILE A 832 -17.07 -14.69 -15.53
N SER A 833 -18.12 -15.11 -14.82
CA SER A 833 -19.49 -14.60 -14.94
C SER A 833 -20.09 -14.29 -13.55
N ALA A 834 -21.28 -13.66 -13.49
CA ALA A 834 -21.95 -13.38 -12.21
C ALA A 834 -22.52 -14.68 -11.60
N LEU A 835 -22.56 -14.79 -10.27
CA LEU A 835 -22.96 -16.03 -9.58
C LEU A 835 -24.49 -16.22 -9.55
N GLY A 836 -25.03 -16.70 -10.67
CA GLY A 836 -26.42 -17.10 -10.84
C GLY A 836 -27.08 -16.41 -12.04
N ALA A 837 -27.89 -17.16 -12.80
CA ALA A 837 -28.54 -16.63 -14.00
C ALA A 837 -29.46 -15.44 -13.66
N GLY A 838 -29.15 -14.27 -14.24
CA GLY A 838 -29.89 -13.02 -14.00
C GLY A 838 -29.56 -12.29 -12.69
N LYS A 839 -28.68 -12.83 -11.83
CA LYS A 839 -28.21 -12.18 -10.60
C LYS A 839 -26.96 -11.32 -10.86
N ASP A 840 -27.08 -10.31 -11.73
CA ASP A 840 -25.95 -9.43 -12.10
C ASP A 840 -25.59 -8.38 -11.03
N TRP A 841 -26.41 -8.21 -9.99
CA TRP A 841 -26.34 -7.14 -8.99
C TRP A 841 -26.12 -7.63 -7.56
N PHE A 842 -25.53 -6.79 -6.71
CA PHE A 842 -25.41 -7.10 -5.28
C PHE A 842 -26.79 -7.07 -4.58
N PRO A 843 -27.04 -7.95 -3.60
CA PRO A 843 -28.30 -7.98 -2.86
C PRO A 843 -28.58 -6.67 -2.12
N ASP A 844 -29.83 -6.22 -2.15
CA ASP A 844 -30.38 -5.00 -1.52
C ASP A 844 -29.81 -3.65 -1.99
N VAL A 845 -28.52 -3.57 -2.34
CA VAL A 845 -27.78 -2.31 -2.60
C VAL A 845 -27.55 -2.00 -4.08
N GLY A 846 -27.86 -2.94 -4.98
CA GLY A 846 -27.66 -2.78 -6.41
C GLY A 846 -26.19 -2.59 -6.82
N GLY A 847 -25.97 -1.98 -8.00
CA GLY A 847 -24.66 -1.98 -8.67
C GLY A 847 -24.30 -3.37 -9.22
N LYS A 848 -23.56 -3.44 -10.33
CA LYS A 848 -23.21 -4.73 -10.95
C LYS A 848 -22.02 -5.37 -10.25
N ILE A 849 -22.09 -6.67 -10.02
CA ILE A 849 -21.01 -7.46 -9.40
C ILE A 849 -19.74 -7.46 -10.26
N LEU A 850 -19.92 -7.58 -11.58
CA LEU A 850 -18.83 -7.59 -12.57
C LEU A 850 -18.30 -6.19 -12.93
N GLY A 851 -18.87 -5.14 -12.33
CA GLY A 851 -18.57 -3.74 -12.60
C GLY A 851 -18.93 -3.26 -14.01
N SER A 852 -18.53 -2.04 -14.31
CA SER A 852 -18.61 -1.43 -15.65
C SER A 852 -17.63 -0.27 -15.77
N THR A 853 -16.92 -0.17 -16.89
CA THR A 853 -16.09 0.99 -17.25
C THR A 853 -16.93 2.26 -17.36
N ASN A 854 -16.40 3.38 -16.87
CA ASN A 854 -16.99 4.70 -17.03
C ASN A 854 -16.01 5.63 -17.76
N ASN A 855 -16.40 6.90 -17.97
CA ASN A 855 -15.55 7.91 -18.62
C ASN A 855 -14.64 8.65 -17.59
N TYR A 856 -14.17 7.96 -16.55
CA TYR A 856 -13.17 8.52 -15.64
C TYR A 856 -11.76 8.38 -16.23
N LEU A 857 -10.76 8.84 -15.48
CA LEU A 857 -9.35 8.73 -15.85
C LEU A 857 -8.72 7.64 -14.99
N ASP A 858 -8.34 6.52 -15.60
CA ASP A 858 -7.98 5.23 -14.97
C ASP A 858 -7.05 5.36 -13.75
N TYR A 859 -6.13 6.34 -13.75
CA TYR A 859 -5.22 6.59 -12.63
C TYR A 859 -5.92 6.96 -11.30
N LEU A 860 -7.22 7.26 -11.32
CA LEU A 860 -8.06 7.47 -10.13
C LEU A 860 -8.39 6.15 -9.43
N THR A 861 -8.73 5.13 -10.22
CA THR A 861 -9.35 3.85 -9.82
C THR A 861 -8.39 2.65 -9.88
N LEU A 862 -7.17 2.84 -10.43
CA LEU A 862 -6.06 1.87 -10.48
C LEU A 862 -5.01 2.07 -9.37
#